data_AF-A0A7C1Y0B9-F1
#
_entry.id   AF-A0A7C1Y0B9-F1
#
_cell.length_a   1.000
_cell.length_b   1.000
_cell.length_c   1.000
_cell.angle_alpha   90.00
_cell.angle_beta   90.00
_cell.angle_gamma   90.00
#
_symmetry.space_group_name_H-M   'P 1'
#
loop_
_entity.id
_entity.type
_entity.pdbx_description
1 polymer ?
#
loop_
_entity_poly.entity_id
_entity_poly.type
_entity_poly.pdbx_seq_one_letter_code
_entity_poly.pdbx_strand_id
1 'polypeptide(L)'
;VPGGLGISVVFVGALLAATTGIVGATVIAMGLISLPAMLRNNYSKPLACGTICASGTLGQIIPPSIVLIILADQLSSAADQASTTRKAAYRTITGEYSMPGNFDVVSASAGDMFMGAFIPGMILVGLYMLYILVTALLKPEKAPPVPYEGEYDSQFFKTVFLALTPPLLLIFAVLGSIILGIATVNQAGAIGAIGALLMGSYRLTQGKRGSYAPAILALLSVLALGILVTNYNLNIKNIQSEADRMGIQLALIATAGLLTAVFWAIYRAWKIDNTLMDVMTDTAKTTSMVFIILIGAAMLTAAFRAFGGEELVKDYLTSLPGGFWTQFLVVMLVIFLLGFFLDFIEISVVVVPIVAPILLADPSANITAVWLGVMIGLNIQTSFLTPPFGFALFYLRGVAPKSVRTTDIYKGAVAFILLQLTGLGIAAAFPSLINYLPNRVHLTSETAPPPNNPRLQLCLEQGVFEEYDSRREDILEAVKRMRGQDLSWLPEKYRQNLEESLSGMEGVFERVAAVREAAKAVEDYAESYRPLHDDVRRIQVDIRRLNREIEDLGEDIEDLEDSDNPDTKRIDRLRSEMLELKQQRDRLQQAIPAEWDDALKQYKALTAAEKTARNQYRRQVDDSYQVILDLRAMIEGAKALQGVKPELESLYDAVTSAPIEEAMDSIKAVESRLSGIKNASPVKSKLSKARRALKKKQDRDAAAGWIRKAEEALEQELSWRKRGEEELLPALQQLDAVIASNIGLRMQKRFSIDQAEAIAACRSHHKDVSLAF
;
A
#
# COMPACT_ATOMS: atom_id res chain seq x y z
N VAL A 1 -29.51 28.79 -7.41
CA VAL A 1 -29.18 28.76 -5.96
C VAL A 1 -28.23 29.92 -5.65
N PRO A 2 -28.40 30.65 -4.54
CA PRO A 2 -27.41 31.64 -4.07
C PRO A 2 -26.01 31.03 -3.98
N GLY A 3 -24.96 31.74 -4.43
CA GLY A 3 -23.60 31.20 -4.46
C GLY A 3 -23.33 30.13 -5.54
N GLY A 4 -24.32 29.82 -6.39
CA GLY A 4 -24.22 28.72 -7.36
C GLY A 4 -23.02 28.82 -8.30
N LEU A 5 -22.70 30.01 -8.82
CA LEU A 5 -21.54 30.20 -9.70
C LEU A 5 -20.22 29.93 -8.96
N GLY A 6 -20.11 30.36 -7.69
CA GLY A 6 -18.92 30.07 -6.88
C GLY A 6 -18.75 28.57 -6.60
N ILE A 7 -19.83 27.87 -6.31
CA ILE A 7 -19.83 26.41 -6.13
C ILE A 7 -19.42 25.71 -7.44
N SER A 8 -19.95 26.16 -8.58
CA SER A 8 -19.54 25.65 -9.90
C SER A 8 -18.05 25.88 -10.18
N VAL A 9 -17.50 27.02 -9.77
CA VAL A 9 -16.07 27.33 -9.90
C VAL A 9 -15.22 26.36 -9.07
N VAL A 10 -15.62 26.06 -7.82
CA VAL A 10 -14.93 25.04 -6.99
C VAL A 10 -15.03 23.65 -7.62
N PHE A 11 -16.22 23.26 -8.09
CA PHE A 11 -16.43 21.93 -8.70
C PHE A 11 -15.61 21.75 -9.99
N VAL A 12 -15.70 22.72 -10.90
CA VAL A 12 -14.94 22.72 -12.16
C VAL A 12 -13.45 22.80 -11.88
N GLY A 13 -13.03 23.62 -10.93
CA GLY A 13 -11.62 23.71 -10.58
C GLY A 13 -11.09 22.45 -9.91
N ALA A 14 -11.87 21.73 -9.11
CA ALA A 14 -11.52 20.40 -8.59
C ALA A 14 -11.36 19.35 -9.70
N LEU A 15 -12.21 19.41 -10.73
CA LEU A 15 -12.14 18.52 -11.89
C LEU A 15 -10.96 18.86 -12.81
N LEU A 16 -10.71 20.15 -13.05
CA LEU A 16 -9.57 20.61 -13.83
C LEU A 16 -8.25 20.35 -13.11
N ALA A 17 -8.22 20.53 -11.79
CA ALA A 17 -7.11 20.20 -10.92
C ALA A 17 -6.58 18.77 -11.15
N ALA A 18 -7.49 17.80 -11.22
CA ALA A 18 -7.15 16.40 -11.53
C ALA A 18 -6.60 16.20 -12.96
N THR A 19 -6.91 17.08 -13.91
CA THR A 19 -6.38 16.98 -15.29
C THR A 19 -5.03 17.66 -15.48
N THR A 20 -4.79 18.78 -14.79
CA THR A 20 -3.59 19.61 -15.03
C THR A 20 -2.46 19.29 -14.06
N GLY A 21 -2.76 18.94 -12.80
CA GLY A 21 -1.76 18.68 -11.76
C GLY A 21 -0.86 19.87 -11.40
N ILE A 22 -1.06 21.05 -12.00
CA ILE A 22 -0.23 22.25 -11.83
C ILE A 22 -1.11 23.43 -11.41
N VAL A 23 -0.82 24.00 -10.24
CA VAL A 23 -1.61 25.09 -9.63
C VAL A 23 -1.64 26.33 -10.52
N GLY A 24 -0.49 26.74 -11.09
CA GLY A 24 -0.40 27.97 -11.88
C GLY A 24 -1.28 27.95 -13.12
N ALA A 25 -1.25 26.87 -13.90
CA ALA A 25 -2.07 26.72 -15.10
C ALA A 25 -3.57 26.81 -14.76
N THR A 26 -4.01 26.11 -13.70
CA THR A 26 -5.42 26.11 -13.28
C THR A 26 -5.86 27.48 -12.79
N VAL A 27 -5.07 28.15 -11.95
CA VAL A 27 -5.40 29.48 -11.43
C VAL A 27 -5.47 30.52 -12.55
N ILE A 28 -4.53 30.49 -13.51
CA ILE A 28 -4.53 31.41 -14.66
C ILE A 28 -5.77 31.14 -15.54
N ALA A 29 -6.02 29.88 -15.90
CA ALA A 29 -7.17 29.52 -16.74
C ALA A 29 -8.51 29.93 -16.08
N MET A 30 -8.68 29.61 -14.79
CA MET A 30 -9.86 30.00 -14.04
C MET A 30 -9.93 31.52 -13.82
N GLY A 31 -8.80 32.19 -13.66
CA GLY A 31 -8.71 33.65 -13.56
C GLY A 31 -9.15 34.34 -14.86
N LEU A 32 -8.83 33.78 -16.02
CA LEU A 32 -9.24 34.32 -17.31
C LEU A 32 -10.72 34.03 -17.64
N ILE A 33 -11.23 32.87 -17.22
CA ILE A 33 -12.58 32.43 -17.58
C ILE A 33 -13.61 32.79 -16.50
N SER A 34 -13.35 32.40 -15.25
CA SER A 34 -14.32 32.46 -14.17
C SER A 34 -14.36 33.83 -13.47
N LEU A 35 -13.21 34.50 -13.30
CA LEU A 35 -13.19 35.81 -12.61
C LEU A 35 -14.05 36.86 -13.33
N PRO A 36 -13.95 37.07 -14.67
CA PRO A 36 -14.81 38.04 -15.35
C PRO A 36 -16.29 37.66 -15.29
N ALA A 37 -16.62 36.36 -15.34
CA ALA A 37 -17.99 35.88 -15.20
C ALA A 37 -18.57 36.16 -13.80
N MET A 38 -17.80 35.92 -12.74
CA MET A 38 -18.19 36.21 -11.36
C MET A 38 -18.38 37.72 -11.13
N LEU A 39 -17.46 38.54 -11.63
CA LEU A 39 -17.53 40.00 -11.50
C LEU A 39 -18.71 40.60 -12.27
N ARG A 40 -19.02 40.09 -13.48
CA ARG A 40 -20.22 40.50 -14.25
C ARG A 40 -21.53 40.21 -13.52
N ASN A 41 -21.54 39.15 -12.73
CA ASN A 41 -22.69 38.78 -11.89
C ASN A 41 -22.61 39.37 -10.48
N ASN A 42 -21.87 40.47 -10.28
CA ASN A 42 -21.79 41.20 -9.02
C ASN A 42 -21.30 40.37 -7.81
N TYR A 43 -20.49 39.31 -8.03
CA TYR A 43 -19.83 38.63 -6.91
C TYR A 43 -18.83 39.57 -6.24
N SER A 44 -18.73 39.49 -4.91
CA SER A 44 -17.72 40.26 -4.18
C SER A 44 -16.31 39.85 -4.62
N LYS A 45 -15.47 40.84 -4.94
CA LYS A 45 -14.09 40.62 -5.43
C LYS A 45 -13.28 39.68 -4.51
N PRO A 46 -13.28 39.85 -3.17
CA PRO A 46 -12.53 38.95 -2.31
C PRO A 46 -13.03 37.51 -2.36
N LEU A 47 -14.34 37.28 -2.39
CA LEU A 47 -14.88 35.93 -2.47
C LEU A 47 -14.54 35.28 -3.81
N ALA A 48 -14.68 36.01 -4.93
CA ALA A 48 -14.36 35.51 -6.25
C ALA A 48 -12.87 35.14 -6.38
N CYS A 49 -11.97 36.03 -5.95
CA CYS A 49 -10.54 35.79 -6.01
C CYS A 49 -10.11 34.65 -5.09
N GLY A 50 -10.59 34.63 -3.83
CA GLY A 50 -10.30 33.55 -2.90
C GLY A 50 -10.76 32.18 -3.41
N THR A 51 -11.97 32.12 -3.98
CA THR A 51 -12.53 30.88 -4.55
C THR A 51 -11.66 30.36 -5.70
N ILE A 52 -11.21 31.23 -6.59
CA ILE A 52 -10.37 30.84 -7.74
C ILE A 52 -8.99 30.36 -7.28
N CYS A 53 -8.32 31.10 -6.39
CA CYS A 53 -7.01 30.70 -5.87
C CYS A 53 -7.08 29.37 -5.12
N ALA A 54 -8.04 29.24 -4.18
CA ALA A 54 -8.20 28.02 -3.40
C ALA A 54 -8.56 26.82 -4.29
N SER A 55 -9.47 27.01 -5.24
CA SER A 55 -9.83 25.95 -6.19
C SER A 55 -8.68 25.53 -7.08
N GLY A 56 -7.79 26.45 -7.46
CA GLY A 56 -6.59 26.10 -8.24
C GLY A 56 -5.56 25.31 -7.44
N THR A 57 -5.44 25.54 -6.14
CA THR A 57 -4.55 24.75 -5.26
C THR A 57 -5.01 23.31 -5.05
N LEU A 58 -6.28 22.97 -5.34
CA LEU A 58 -6.80 21.59 -5.23
C LEU A 58 -6.04 20.59 -6.11
N GLY A 59 -5.37 21.02 -7.17
CA GLY A 59 -4.54 20.16 -8.04
C GLY A 59 -3.36 19.52 -7.34
N GLN A 60 -2.97 20.01 -6.16
CA GLN A 60 -1.92 19.40 -5.37
C GLN A 60 -2.39 18.18 -4.57
N ILE A 61 -3.68 18.08 -4.24
CA ILE A 61 -4.21 16.99 -3.39
C ILE A 61 -5.17 16.06 -4.13
N ILE A 62 -5.95 16.57 -5.09
CA ILE A 62 -6.92 15.76 -5.82
C ILE A 62 -6.18 14.91 -6.86
N PRO A 63 -6.29 13.56 -6.81
CA PRO A 63 -5.62 12.69 -7.77
C PRO A 63 -6.14 12.82 -9.21
N PRO A 64 -5.28 12.62 -10.24
CA PRO A 64 -3.83 12.43 -10.15
C PRO A 64 -3.08 13.75 -9.82
N SER A 65 -2.17 13.69 -8.85
CA SER A 65 -1.40 14.86 -8.37
C SER A 65 0.11 14.64 -8.54
N ILE A 66 0.79 15.60 -9.16
CA ILE A 66 2.26 15.58 -9.32
C ILE A 66 2.95 15.65 -7.95
N VAL A 67 2.42 16.46 -7.02
CA VAL A 67 2.95 16.59 -5.66
C VAL A 67 2.96 15.23 -4.96
N LEU A 68 1.84 14.51 -5.01
CA LEU A 68 1.70 13.20 -4.38
C LEU A 68 2.57 12.13 -5.04
N ILE A 69 2.77 12.19 -6.37
CA ILE A 69 3.69 11.28 -7.07
C ILE A 69 5.13 11.46 -6.56
N ILE A 70 5.61 12.70 -6.46
CA ILE A 70 6.97 12.99 -6.00
C ILE A 70 7.11 12.63 -4.51
N LEU A 71 6.13 12.99 -3.68
CA LEU A 71 6.13 12.62 -2.27
C LEU A 71 6.14 11.10 -2.06
N ALA A 72 5.42 10.32 -2.89
CA ALA A 72 5.41 8.87 -2.79
C ALA A 72 6.83 8.28 -2.89
N ASP A 73 7.61 8.74 -3.88
CA ASP A 73 8.98 8.28 -4.09
C ASP A 73 9.90 8.65 -2.91
N GLN A 74 9.85 9.92 -2.49
CA GLN A 74 10.68 10.40 -1.38
C GLN A 74 10.31 9.74 -0.05
N LEU A 75 9.02 9.50 0.19
CA LEU A 75 8.53 8.82 1.39
C LEU A 75 8.77 7.31 1.35
N SER A 76 8.81 6.69 0.19
CA SER A 76 9.24 5.29 0.05
C SER A 76 10.68 5.14 0.53
N SER A 77 11.59 5.98 0.03
CA SER A 77 12.99 6.00 0.46
C SER A 77 13.14 6.32 1.95
N ALA A 78 12.37 7.29 2.46
CA ALA A 78 12.38 7.65 3.87
C ALA A 78 11.85 6.54 4.78
N ALA A 79 10.81 5.81 4.33
CA ALA A 79 10.25 4.67 5.06
C ALA A 79 11.25 3.51 5.15
N ASP A 80 12.00 3.22 4.08
CA ASP A 80 13.04 2.19 4.09
C ASP A 80 14.19 2.53 5.05
N GLN A 81 14.58 3.81 5.09
CA GLN A 81 15.57 4.33 6.06
C GLN A 81 15.05 4.21 7.49
N ALA A 82 13.81 4.65 7.75
CA ALA A 82 13.16 4.54 9.06
C ALA A 82 13.02 3.08 9.53
N SER A 83 12.64 2.17 8.62
CA SER A 83 12.60 0.73 8.86
C SER A 83 13.96 0.19 9.30
N THR A 84 15.04 0.62 8.63
CA THR A 84 16.41 0.24 8.96
C THR A 84 16.81 0.76 10.33
N THR A 85 16.48 2.02 10.65
CA THR A 85 16.71 2.61 11.97
C THR A 85 15.95 1.86 13.07
N ARG A 86 14.68 1.49 12.85
CA ARG A 86 13.90 0.67 13.79
C ARG A 86 14.50 -0.71 14.00
N LYS A 87 14.93 -1.41 12.94
CA LYS A 87 15.60 -2.71 13.05
C LYS A 87 16.87 -2.62 13.89
N ALA A 88 17.67 -1.57 13.70
CA ALA A 88 18.86 -1.33 14.50
C ALA A 88 18.52 -1.07 15.97
N ALA A 89 17.56 -0.19 16.25
CA ALA A 89 17.11 0.11 17.62
C ALA A 89 16.57 -1.15 18.32
N TYR A 90 15.67 -1.89 17.67
CA TYR A 90 15.10 -3.13 18.19
C TYR A 90 16.19 -4.14 18.54
N ARG A 91 17.19 -4.32 17.66
CA ARG A 91 18.32 -5.22 17.90
C ARG A 91 19.15 -4.81 19.12
N THR A 92 19.45 -3.52 19.26
CA THR A 92 20.24 -3.01 20.39
C THR A 92 19.52 -3.20 21.73
N ILE A 93 18.19 -3.08 21.75
CA ILE A 93 17.38 -3.14 22.97
C ILE A 93 17.01 -4.57 23.37
N THR A 94 16.62 -5.39 22.40
CA THR A 94 16.11 -6.76 22.66
C THR A 94 17.21 -7.82 22.55
N GLY A 95 18.28 -7.53 21.81
CA GLY A 95 19.29 -8.52 21.42
C GLY A 95 18.84 -9.45 20.28
N GLU A 96 17.59 -9.34 19.79
CA GLU A 96 17.07 -10.14 18.69
C GLU A 96 17.53 -9.59 17.33
N TYR A 97 18.02 -10.46 16.44
CA TYR A 97 18.50 -10.07 15.10
C TYR A 97 17.36 -9.76 14.10
N SER A 98 16.14 -10.23 14.37
CA SER A 98 15.00 -10.09 13.48
C SER A 98 13.85 -9.39 14.20
N MET A 99 13.51 -8.18 13.73
CA MET A 99 12.37 -7.44 14.21
C MET A 99 11.07 -8.04 13.63
N PRO A 100 10.03 -8.27 14.47
CA PRO A 100 8.71 -8.66 13.99
C PRO A 100 8.17 -7.72 12.91
N GLY A 101 7.58 -8.30 11.85
CA GLY A 101 7.13 -7.53 10.68
C GLY A 101 6.03 -6.51 10.94
N ASN A 102 5.32 -6.60 12.08
CA ASN A 102 4.29 -5.65 12.53
C ASN A 102 4.86 -4.35 13.11
N PHE A 103 6.16 -4.29 13.42
CA PHE A 103 6.85 -3.06 13.86
C PHE A 103 7.55 -2.32 12.70
N ASP A 104 7.48 -2.89 11.50
CA ASP A 104 8.13 -2.39 10.31
C ASP A 104 7.41 -1.16 9.72
N VAL A 105 8.16 -0.25 9.12
CA VAL A 105 7.61 0.90 8.41
C VAL A 105 7.35 0.51 6.96
N VAL A 106 6.10 0.62 6.51
CA VAL A 106 5.72 0.25 5.13
C VAL A 106 5.98 1.41 4.19
N SER A 107 6.66 1.13 3.08
CA SER A 107 6.89 2.10 2.02
C SER A 107 5.59 2.52 1.33
N ALA A 108 5.57 3.77 0.89
CA ALA A 108 4.44 4.40 0.22
C ALA A 108 4.54 4.21 -1.30
N SER A 109 3.47 3.75 -1.97
CA SER A 109 3.36 3.83 -3.43
C SER A 109 2.56 5.07 -3.86
N ALA A 110 2.72 5.50 -5.11
CA ALA A 110 1.95 6.61 -5.67
C ALA A 110 0.44 6.31 -5.70
N GLY A 111 0.06 5.05 -5.95
CA GLY A 111 -1.34 4.61 -5.87
C GLY A 111 -1.91 4.76 -4.46
N ASP A 112 -1.13 4.41 -3.44
CA ASP A 112 -1.53 4.56 -2.05
C ASP A 112 -1.67 6.04 -1.65
N MET A 113 -0.76 6.92 -2.12
CA MET A 113 -0.88 8.36 -1.90
C MET A 113 -2.18 8.91 -2.52
N PHE A 114 -2.52 8.47 -3.74
CA PHE A 114 -3.73 8.92 -4.41
C PHE A 114 -4.99 8.48 -3.67
N MET A 115 -5.07 7.21 -3.28
CA MET A 115 -6.19 6.69 -2.50
C MET A 115 -6.29 7.39 -1.13
N GLY A 116 -5.15 7.62 -0.47
CA GLY A 116 -5.12 8.28 0.83
C GLY A 116 -5.49 9.76 0.80
N ALA A 117 -5.14 10.46 -0.28
CA ALA A 117 -5.46 11.89 -0.45
C ALA A 117 -6.90 12.14 -0.92
N PHE A 118 -7.55 11.14 -1.53
CA PHE A 118 -8.87 11.31 -2.14
C PHE A 118 -9.94 11.81 -1.15
N ILE A 119 -10.07 11.15 0.01
CA ILE A 119 -11.09 11.51 1.01
C ILE A 119 -10.81 12.90 1.60
N PRO A 120 -9.61 13.22 2.11
CA PRO A 120 -9.28 14.58 2.57
C PRO A 120 -9.48 15.65 1.49
N GLY A 121 -9.13 15.36 0.24
CA GLY A 121 -9.36 16.25 -0.90
C GLY A 121 -10.86 16.54 -1.10
N MET A 122 -11.71 15.52 -1.04
CA MET A 122 -13.17 15.69 -1.13
C MET A 122 -13.74 16.43 0.08
N ILE A 123 -13.19 16.23 1.27
CA ILE A 123 -13.56 17.01 2.47
C ILE A 123 -13.26 18.50 2.24
N LEU A 124 -12.08 18.85 1.72
CA LEU A 124 -11.73 20.24 1.40
C LEU A 124 -12.68 20.85 0.36
N VAL A 125 -12.99 20.12 -0.71
CA VAL A 125 -13.97 20.55 -1.72
C VAL A 125 -15.32 20.82 -1.07
N GLY A 126 -15.79 19.91 -0.21
CA GLY A 126 -17.03 20.05 0.55
C GLY A 126 -17.00 21.28 1.48
N LEU A 127 -15.91 21.50 2.20
CA LEU A 127 -15.73 22.66 3.08
C LEU A 127 -15.78 23.98 2.30
N TYR A 128 -15.16 24.04 1.11
CA TYR A 128 -15.20 25.24 0.27
C TYR A 128 -16.62 25.52 -0.24
N MET A 129 -17.31 24.49 -0.74
CA MET A 129 -18.69 24.64 -1.21
C MET A 129 -19.63 25.05 -0.08
N LEU A 130 -19.48 24.43 1.09
CA LEU A 130 -20.27 24.75 2.28
C LEU A 130 -20.01 26.20 2.72
N TYR A 131 -18.76 26.65 2.75
CA TYR A 131 -18.43 28.03 3.09
C TYR A 131 -19.05 29.04 2.10
N ILE A 132 -19.00 28.77 0.79
CA ILE A 132 -19.62 29.63 -0.23
C ILE A 132 -21.14 29.65 -0.05
N LEU A 133 -21.76 28.49 0.17
CA LEU A 133 -23.21 28.38 0.38
C LEU A 133 -23.65 29.15 1.63
N VAL A 134 -22.98 28.93 2.77
CA VAL A 134 -23.27 29.62 4.03
C VAL A 134 -23.07 31.13 3.88
N THR A 135 -22.00 31.56 3.20
CA THR A 135 -21.74 32.97 2.92
C THR A 135 -22.83 33.58 2.03
N ALA A 136 -23.30 32.84 1.02
CA ALA A 136 -24.36 33.29 0.12
C ALA A 136 -25.73 33.38 0.81
N LEU A 137 -26.02 32.49 1.77
CA LEU A 137 -27.25 32.52 2.56
C LEU A 137 -27.25 33.66 3.59
N LEU A 138 -26.12 33.87 4.28
CA LEU A 138 -26.00 34.93 5.30
C LEU A 138 -25.80 36.32 4.69
N LYS A 139 -25.13 36.42 3.53
CA LYS A 139 -24.82 37.68 2.85
C LYS A 139 -25.09 37.54 1.34
N PRO A 140 -26.38 37.56 0.91
CA PRO A 140 -26.76 37.38 -0.49
C PRO A 140 -26.09 38.36 -1.46
N GLU A 141 -25.81 39.58 -1.01
CA GLU A 141 -25.11 40.61 -1.80
C GLU A 141 -23.70 40.20 -2.24
N LYS A 142 -23.03 39.31 -1.49
CA LYS A 142 -21.65 38.91 -1.80
C LYS A 142 -21.55 37.82 -2.85
N ALA A 143 -22.62 37.05 -3.05
CA ALA A 143 -22.69 35.89 -3.91
C ALA A 143 -24.12 35.71 -4.47
N PRO A 144 -24.59 36.65 -5.30
CA PRO A 144 -25.96 36.64 -5.78
C PRO A 144 -26.24 35.42 -6.68
N PRO A 145 -27.50 34.97 -6.75
CA PRO A 145 -27.90 33.93 -7.68
C PRO A 145 -27.76 34.43 -9.13
N VAL A 146 -27.18 33.61 -10.00
CA VAL A 146 -27.09 33.89 -11.43
C VAL A 146 -28.36 33.35 -12.11
N PRO A 147 -29.17 34.21 -12.75
CA PRO A 147 -30.32 33.74 -13.53
C PRO A 147 -29.81 33.00 -14.77
N TYR A 148 -30.35 31.81 -15.02
CA TYR A 148 -30.14 31.09 -16.27
C TYR A 148 -31.31 31.41 -17.20
N GLU A 149 -31.03 32.04 -18.35
CA GLU A 149 -32.06 32.49 -19.31
C GLU A 149 -32.56 31.38 -20.24
N GLY A 150 -31.98 30.16 -20.18
CA GLY A 150 -32.39 29.01 -20.98
C GLY A 150 -33.29 28.02 -20.22
N GLU A 151 -33.87 27.06 -20.93
CA GLU A 151 -34.58 25.94 -20.30
C GLU A 151 -33.62 24.80 -19.95
N TYR A 152 -33.87 24.12 -18.83
CA TYR A 152 -33.15 22.89 -18.45
C TYR A 152 -33.67 21.69 -19.26
N ASP A 153 -33.51 21.77 -20.58
CA ASP A 153 -34.02 20.79 -21.52
C ASP A 153 -33.04 19.62 -21.74
N SER A 154 -33.49 18.59 -22.47
CA SER A 154 -32.63 17.44 -22.78
C SER A 154 -31.38 17.83 -23.59
N GLN A 155 -31.40 18.92 -24.35
CA GLN A 155 -30.25 19.39 -25.14
C GLN A 155 -29.17 20.01 -24.25
N PHE A 156 -29.55 20.79 -23.25
CA PHE A 156 -28.66 21.32 -22.23
C PHE A 156 -27.92 20.18 -21.52
N PHE A 157 -28.66 19.18 -21.00
CA PHE A 157 -28.05 18.03 -20.35
C PHE A 157 -27.13 17.24 -21.29
N LYS A 158 -27.50 17.06 -22.57
CA LYS A 158 -26.62 16.45 -23.58
C LYS A 158 -25.33 17.24 -23.78
N THR A 159 -25.41 18.56 -23.83
CA THR A 159 -24.25 19.44 -24.06
C THR A 159 -23.29 19.39 -22.89
N VAL A 160 -23.82 19.51 -21.65
CA VAL A 160 -23.05 19.39 -20.42
C VAL A 160 -22.40 18.01 -20.32
N PHE A 161 -23.18 16.95 -20.57
CA PHE A 161 -22.68 15.58 -20.52
C PHE A 161 -21.56 15.34 -21.54
N LEU A 162 -21.74 15.74 -22.80
CA LEU A 162 -20.73 15.59 -23.86
C LEU A 162 -19.47 16.45 -23.61
N ALA A 163 -19.60 17.58 -22.91
CA ALA A 163 -18.46 18.44 -22.57
C ALA A 163 -17.61 17.87 -21.41
N LEU A 164 -18.25 17.28 -20.39
CA LEU A 164 -17.59 16.78 -19.18
C LEU A 164 -17.11 15.32 -19.30
N THR A 165 -17.81 14.49 -20.08
CA THR A 165 -17.52 13.06 -20.16
C THR A 165 -16.10 12.76 -20.65
N PRO A 166 -15.56 13.38 -21.73
CA PRO A 166 -14.24 13.01 -22.22
C PRO A 166 -13.10 13.27 -21.22
N PRO A 167 -12.99 14.46 -20.59
CA PRO A 167 -12.00 14.69 -19.54
C PRO A 167 -12.17 13.76 -18.34
N LEU A 168 -13.40 13.55 -17.87
CA LEU A 168 -13.67 12.64 -16.75
C LEU A 168 -13.28 11.20 -17.07
N LEU A 169 -13.63 10.71 -18.26
CA LEU A 169 -13.28 9.37 -18.72
C LEU A 169 -11.77 9.20 -18.78
N LEU A 170 -11.02 10.22 -19.23
CA LEU A 170 -9.56 10.17 -19.22
C LEU A 170 -9.01 10.10 -17.78
N ILE A 171 -9.52 10.93 -16.87
CA ILE A 171 -9.10 10.91 -15.45
C ILE A 171 -9.37 9.54 -14.85
N PHE A 172 -10.57 8.99 -15.02
CA PHE A 172 -10.93 7.67 -14.51
C PHE A 172 -10.12 6.54 -15.17
N ALA A 173 -9.78 6.65 -16.45
CA ALA A 173 -8.92 5.68 -17.13
C ALA A 173 -7.50 5.69 -16.54
N VAL A 174 -6.90 6.88 -16.39
CA VAL A 174 -5.55 7.02 -15.80
C VAL A 174 -5.56 6.59 -14.34
N LEU A 175 -6.40 7.21 -13.52
CA LEU A 175 -6.47 6.95 -12.08
C LEU A 175 -6.91 5.51 -11.79
N GLY A 176 -7.91 5.01 -12.50
CA GLY A 176 -8.41 3.64 -12.36
C GLY A 176 -7.34 2.61 -12.73
N SER A 177 -6.54 2.86 -13.77
CA SER A 177 -5.44 1.95 -14.14
C SER A 177 -4.34 1.87 -13.09
N ILE A 178 -4.08 2.98 -12.37
CA ILE A 178 -3.12 3.03 -11.25
C ILE A 178 -3.69 2.33 -10.02
N ILE A 179 -4.91 2.68 -9.61
CA ILE A 179 -5.55 2.15 -8.40
C ILE A 179 -5.80 0.65 -8.50
N LEU A 180 -6.24 0.17 -9.67
CA LEU A 180 -6.47 -1.27 -9.90
C LEU A 180 -5.16 -2.05 -10.13
N GLY A 181 -4.00 -1.38 -10.15
CA GLY A 181 -2.71 -2.02 -10.41
C GLY A 181 -2.55 -2.57 -11.83
N ILE A 182 -3.40 -2.15 -12.77
CA ILE A 182 -3.35 -2.56 -14.19
C ILE A 182 -2.12 -1.94 -14.87
N ALA A 183 -1.82 -0.68 -14.52
CA ALA A 183 -0.72 0.09 -15.10
C ALA A 183 0.12 0.73 -13.98
N THR A 184 1.44 0.74 -14.16
CA THR A 184 2.31 1.58 -13.33
C THR A 184 2.07 3.06 -13.64
N VAL A 185 2.50 3.97 -12.77
CA VAL A 185 2.33 5.43 -12.96
C VAL A 185 2.83 5.89 -14.34
N ASN A 186 3.96 5.35 -14.79
CA ASN A 186 4.54 5.66 -16.09
C ASN A 186 3.64 5.17 -17.25
N GLN A 187 3.08 3.97 -17.15
CA GLN A 187 2.16 3.42 -18.15
C GLN A 187 0.82 4.17 -18.16
N ALA A 188 0.29 4.51 -17.00
CA ALA A 188 -0.91 5.31 -16.86
C ALA A 188 -0.72 6.73 -17.43
N GLY A 189 0.46 7.33 -17.25
CA GLY A 189 0.84 8.59 -17.89
C GLY A 189 0.77 8.53 -19.42
N ALA A 190 1.19 7.41 -20.02
CA ALA A 190 1.06 7.20 -21.48
C ALA A 190 -0.40 7.13 -21.93
N ILE A 191 -1.29 6.48 -21.15
CA ILE A 191 -2.74 6.47 -21.39
C ILE A 191 -3.28 7.90 -21.37
N GLY A 192 -2.87 8.70 -20.38
CA GLY A 192 -3.21 10.12 -20.26
C GLY A 192 -2.80 10.94 -21.48
N ALA A 193 -1.54 10.82 -21.90
CA ALA A 193 -0.98 11.55 -23.03
C ALA A 193 -1.66 11.20 -24.36
N ILE A 194 -1.86 9.91 -24.63
CA ILE A 194 -2.57 9.45 -25.84
C ILE A 194 -4.02 9.93 -25.83
N GLY A 195 -4.72 9.82 -24.69
CA GLY A 195 -6.10 10.28 -24.55
C GLY A 195 -6.24 11.79 -24.73
N ALA A 196 -5.34 12.59 -24.16
CA ALA A 196 -5.30 14.04 -24.33
C ALA A 196 -5.07 14.43 -25.80
N LEU A 197 -4.18 13.70 -26.49
CA LEU A 197 -3.89 13.92 -27.90
C LEU A 197 -5.07 13.54 -28.81
N LEU A 198 -5.78 12.44 -28.51
CA LEU A 198 -7.04 12.08 -29.18
C LEU A 198 -8.11 13.16 -28.95
N MET A 199 -8.19 13.73 -27.75
CA MET A 199 -9.11 14.82 -27.42
C MET A 199 -8.79 16.13 -28.13
N GLY A 200 -7.52 16.52 -28.14
CA GLY A 200 -7.04 17.69 -28.88
C GLY A 200 -7.34 17.57 -30.37
N SER A 201 -7.12 16.39 -30.96
CA SER A 201 -7.32 16.12 -32.38
C SER A 201 -8.76 16.40 -32.88
N TYR A 202 -9.80 15.98 -32.13
CA TYR A 202 -11.17 16.28 -32.54
C TYR A 202 -11.57 17.72 -32.22
N ARG A 203 -11.06 18.33 -31.13
CA ARG A 203 -11.31 19.74 -30.80
C ARG A 203 -10.73 20.69 -31.84
N LEU A 204 -9.51 20.44 -32.32
CA LEU A 204 -8.86 21.21 -33.39
C LEU A 204 -9.61 21.13 -34.73
N THR A 205 -10.47 20.12 -34.91
CA THR A 205 -11.25 19.91 -36.14
C THR A 205 -12.76 20.06 -35.91
N GLN A 206 -13.16 20.73 -34.83
CA GLN A 206 -14.56 20.93 -34.48
C GLN A 206 -15.33 21.55 -35.66
N GLY A 207 -16.48 20.95 -36.00
CA GLY A 207 -17.32 21.37 -37.12
C GLY A 207 -16.97 20.76 -38.49
N LYS A 208 -15.88 19.99 -38.63
CA LYS A 208 -15.51 19.31 -39.89
C LYS A 208 -16.00 17.84 -39.90
N ARG A 209 -16.39 17.32 -41.08
CA ARG A 209 -16.70 15.89 -41.27
C ARG A 209 -15.45 15.05 -40.96
N GLY A 210 -15.58 14.03 -40.09
CA GLY A 210 -14.47 13.17 -39.67
C GLY A 210 -13.66 13.67 -38.47
N SER A 211 -14.16 14.68 -37.74
CA SER A 211 -13.53 15.19 -36.50
C SER A 211 -13.24 14.06 -35.48
N TYR A 212 -14.23 13.22 -35.18
CA TYR A 212 -14.10 12.12 -34.22
C TYR A 212 -13.46 10.83 -34.77
N ALA A 213 -13.07 10.78 -36.05
CA ALA A 213 -12.62 9.54 -36.68
C ALA A 213 -11.41 8.87 -35.98
N PRO A 214 -10.34 9.59 -35.57
CA PRO A 214 -9.24 8.99 -34.82
C PRO A 214 -9.67 8.44 -33.46
N ALA A 215 -10.55 9.18 -32.74
CA ALA A 215 -11.02 8.74 -31.43
C ALA A 215 -11.90 7.49 -31.51
N ILE A 216 -12.78 7.40 -32.52
CA ILE A 216 -13.63 6.22 -32.74
C ILE A 216 -12.78 5.02 -33.12
N LEU A 217 -11.80 5.19 -34.02
CA LEU A 217 -10.89 4.11 -34.41
C LEU A 217 -10.09 3.59 -33.21
N ALA A 218 -9.53 4.49 -32.38
CA ALA A 218 -8.83 4.12 -31.17
C ALA A 218 -9.73 3.35 -30.20
N LEU A 219 -10.97 3.82 -29.98
CA LEU A 219 -11.93 3.18 -29.07
C LEU A 219 -12.33 1.79 -29.55
N LEU A 220 -12.62 1.62 -30.86
CA LEU A 220 -12.93 0.32 -31.45
C LEU A 220 -11.75 -0.64 -31.35
N SER A 221 -10.53 -0.16 -31.60
CA SER A 221 -9.32 -0.95 -31.46
C SER A 221 -9.06 -1.41 -30.02
N VAL A 222 -9.22 -0.52 -29.03
CA VAL A 222 -9.07 -0.88 -27.61
C VAL A 222 -10.14 -1.87 -27.18
N LEU A 223 -11.39 -1.67 -27.61
CA LEU A 223 -12.49 -2.57 -27.30
C LEU A 223 -12.29 -3.96 -27.94
N ALA A 224 -11.82 -4.01 -29.19
CA ALA A 224 -11.44 -5.24 -29.86
C ALA A 224 -10.30 -5.96 -29.12
N LEU A 225 -9.24 -5.25 -28.71
CA LEU A 225 -8.15 -5.82 -27.91
C LEU A 225 -8.65 -6.36 -26.57
N GLY A 226 -9.54 -5.64 -25.88
CA GLY A 226 -10.15 -6.08 -24.62
C GLY A 226 -10.90 -7.40 -24.79
N ILE A 227 -11.75 -7.50 -25.81
CA ILE A 227 -12.48 -8.74 -26.15
C ILE A 227 -11.51 -9.87 -26.49
N LEU A 228 -10.45 -9.59 -27.23
CA LEU A 228 -9.50 -10.63 -27.64
C LEU A 228 -8.69 -11.17 -26.45
N VAL A 229 -8.25 -10.30 -25.53
CA VAL A 229 -7.51 -10.70 -24.32
C VAL A 229 -8.36 -11.57 -23.39
N THR A 230 -9.68 -11.33 -23.30
CA THR A 230 -10.56 -12.13 -22.45
C THR A 230 -10.95 -13.48 -23.04
N ASN A 231 -10.98 -13.59 -24.37
CA ASN A 231 -11.47 -14.78 -25.07
C ASN A 231 -10.37 -15.68 -25.65
N TYR A 232 -9.16 -15.17 -25.87
CA TYR A 232 -8.05 -15.90 -26.50
C TYR A 232 -6.76 -15.78 -25.70
N ASN A 233 -5.91 -16.81 -25.75
CA ASN A 233 -4.57 -16.74 -25.16
C ASN A 233 -3.60 -16.05 -26.14
N LEU A 234 -3.35 -14.76 -25.93
CA LEU A 234 -2.50 -13.95 -26.82
C LEU A 234 -0.99 -14.14 -26.58
N ASN A 235 -0.58 -15.21 -25.90
CA ASN A 235 0.83 -15.49 -25.65
C ASN A 235 1.53 -16.03 -26.91
N ILE A 236 2.28 -15.16 -27.59
CA ILE A 236 3.04 -15.49 -28.81
C ILE A 236 4.00 -16.67 -28.62
N LYS A 237 4.54 -16.87 -27.40
CA LYS A 237 5.47 -17.97 -27.09
C LYS A 237 4.77 -19.29 -26.78
N ASN A 238 3.46 -19.29 -26.55
CA ASN A 238 2.70 -20.46 -26.11
C ASN A 238 1.46 -20.68 -26.99
N ILE A 239 1.65 -20.75 -28.30
CA ILE A 239 0.58 -21.02 -29.27
C ILE A 239 0.31 -22.53 -29.25
N GLN A 240 -0.86 -22.93 -28.75
CA GLN A 240 -1.24 -24.35 -28.65
C GLN A 240 -2.40 -24.73 -29.58
N SER A 241 -3.24 -23.76 -29.99
CA SER A 241 -4.40 -23.99 -30.84
C SER A 241 -4.47 -23.05 -32.06
N GLU A 242 -5.22 -23.45 -33.09
CA GLU A 242 -5.53 -22.57 -34.24
C GLU A 242 -6.38 -21.35 -33.81
N ALA A 243 -7.17 -21.48 -32.75
CA ALA A 243 -7.90 -20.36 -32.15
C ALA A 243 -6.96 -19.30 -31.55
N ASP A 244 -5.87 -19.72 -30.89
CA ASP A 244 -4.85 -18.78 -30.37
C ASP A 244 -4.16 -18.03 -31.51
N ARG A 245 -3.87 -18.72 -32.62
CA ARG A 245 -3.28 -18.09 -33.81
C ARG A 245 -4.22 -17.05 -34.42
N MET A 246 -5.51 -17.37 -34.55
CA MET A 246 -6.53 -16.42 -35.02
C MET A 246 -6.65 -15.22 -34.06
N GLY A 247 -6.69 -15.48 -32.74
CA GLY A 247 -6.72 -14.44 -31.71
C GLY A 247 -5.56 -13.46 -31.82
N ILE A 248 -4.33 -13.97 -32.03
CA ILE A 248 -3.13 -13.15 -32.24
C ILE A 248 -3.21 -12.31 -33.53
N GLN A 249 -3.70 -12.88 -34.63
CA GLN A 249 -3.86 -12.12 -35.89
C GLN A 249 -4.86 -10.97 -35.76
N LEU A 250 -6.01 -11.24 -35.13
CA LEU A 250 -7.00 -10.20 -34.85
C LEU A 250 -6.45 -9.13 -33.90
N ALA A 251 -5.64 -9.53 -32.91
CA ALA A 251 -5.01 -8.61 -31.99
C ALA A 251 -3.97 -7.72 -32.70
N LEU A 252 -3.22 -8.26 -33.66
CA LEU A 252 -2.32 -7.47 -34.51
C LEU A 252 -3.07 -6.43 -35.34
N ILE A 253 -4.21 -6.79 -35.94
CA ILE A 253 -5.06 -5.85 -36.69
C ILE A 253 -5.60 -4.75 -35.77
N ALA A 254 -6.13 -5.12 -34.61
CA ALA A 254 -6.66 -4.16 -33.64
C ALA A 254 -5.56 -3.19 -33.15
N THR A 255 -4.35 -3.71 -32.89
CA THR A 255 -3.17 -2.93 -32.51
C THR A 255 -2.73 -1.98 -33.63
N ALA A 256 -2.70 -2.44 -34.89
CA ALA A 256 -2.40 -1.60 -36.04
C ALA A 256 -3.43 -0.47 -36.21
N GLY A 257 -4.72 -0.76 -35.98
CA GLY A 257 -5.79 0.23 -35.95
C GLY A 257 -5.56 1.29 -34.87
N LEU A 258 -5.15 0.88 -33.66
CA LEU A 258 -4.84 1.79 -32.56
C LEU A 258 -3.65 2.70 -32.91
N LEU A 259 -2.56 2.14 -33.42
CA LEU A 259 -1.39 2.90 -33.86
C LEU A 259 -1.74 3.90 -34.96
N THR A 260 -2.57 3.50 -35.91
CA THR A 260 -3.05 4.38 -36.99
C THR A 260 -3.87 5.54 -36.43
N ALA A 261 -4.75 5.28 -35.46
CA ALA A 261 -5.53 6.32 -34.80
C ALA A 261 -4.64 7.33 -34.05
N VAL A 262 -3.67 6.84 -33.29
CA VAL A 262 -2.71 7.68 -32.56
C VAL A 262 -1.87 8.51 -33.53
N PHE A 263 -1.32 7.89 -34.58
CA PHE A 263 -0.54 8.60 -35.60
C PHE A 263 -1.37 9.68 -36.30
N TRP A 264 -2.63 9.38 -36.63
CA TRP A 264 -3.52 10.37 -37.23
C TRP A 264 -3.80 11.55 -36.29
N ALA A 265 -3.99 11.30 -35.00
CA ALA A 265 -4.15 12.36 -34.02
C ALA A 265 -2.88 13.21 -33.86
N ILE A 266 -1.69 12.57 -33.85
CA ILE A 266 -0.40 13.26 -33.81
C ILE A 266 -0.25 14.16 -35.04
N TYR A 267 -0.51 13.62 -36.23
CA TYR A 267 -0.42 14.35 -37.48
C TYR A 267 -1.34 15.58 -37.50
N ARG A 268 -2.58 15.45 -36.98
CA ARG A 268 -3.50 16.60 -36.87
C ARG A 268 -3.01 17.65 -35.89
N ALA A 269 -2.57 17.25 -34.69
CA ALA A 269 -2.07 18.18 -33.68
C ALA A 269 -0.78 18.88 -34.11
N TRP A 270 0.05 18.21 -34.91
CA TRP A 270 1.26 18.81 -35.48
C TRP A 270 0.94 19.79 -36.62
N LYS A 271 0.05 19.41 -37.54
CA LYS A 271 -0.27 20.21 -38.74
C LYS A 271 -1.15 21.43 -38.45
N ILE A 272 -2.06 21.33 -37.48
CA ILE A 272 -3.02 22.40 -37.16
C ILE A 272 -2.41 23.30 -36.08
N ASP A 273 -2.19 24.57 -36.44
CA ASP A 273 -1.70 25.63 -35.55
C ASP A 273 -0.39 25.32 -34.83
N ASN A 274 0.41 24.35 -35.33
CA ASN A 274 1.62 23.83 -34.66
C ASN A 274 1.40 23.43 -33.19
N THR A 275 0.17 23.09 -32.82
CA THR A 275 -0.24 22.86 -31.43
C THR A 275 0.66 21.87 -30.70
N LEU A 276 1.04 20.77 -31.37
CA LEU A 276 1.92 19.76 -30.78
C LEU A 276 3.31 20.30 -30.46
N MET A 277 3.89 21.14 -31.34
CA MET A 277 5.24 21.68 -31.14
C MET A 277 5.28 22.65 -29.96
N ASP A 278 4.25 23.49 -29.82
CA ASP A 278 4.12 24.43 -28.71
C ASP A 278 3.98 23.67 -27.38
N VAL A 279 3.07 22.68 -27.32
CA VAL A 279 2.86 21.85 -26.13
C VAL A 279 4.13 21.08 -25.76
N MET A 280 4.84 20.49 -26.73
CA MET A 280 6.10 19.78 -26.48
C MET A 280 7.20 20.72 -26.00
N THR A 281 7.27 21.94 -26.52
CA THR A 281 8.24 22.95 -26.10
C THR A 281 7.98 23.40 -24.67
N ASP A 282 6.72 23.69 -24.31
CA ASP A 282 6.35 24.07 -22.95
C ASP A 282 6.54 22.92 -21.95
N THR A 283 6.26 21.69 -22.37
CA THR A 283 6.53 20.48 -21.59
C THR A 283 8.02 20.31 -21.35
N ALA A 284 8.85 20.45 -22.39
CA ALA A 284 10.31 20.34 -22.29
C ALA A 284 10.89 21.41 -21.36
N LYS A 285 10.48 22.68 -21.50
CA LYS A 285 10.91 23.77 -20.61
C LYS A 285 10.57 23.48 -19.15
N THR A 286 9.33 23.11 -18.88
CA THR A 286 8.86 22.79 -17.52
C THR A 286 9.63 21.60 -16.94
N THR A 287 9.80 20.53 -17.73
CA THR A 287 10.52 19.32 -17.32
C THR A 287 12.00 19.62 -17.06
N SER A 288 12.68 20.34 -17.95
CA SER A 288 14.09 20.72 -17.78
C SER A 288 14.31 21.59 -16.54
N MET A 289 13.41 22.55 -16.27
CA MET A 289 13.46 23.35 -15.04
C MET A 289 13.38 22.46 -13.80
N VAL A 290 12.42 21.54 -13.76
CA VAL A 290 12.25 20.58 -12.66
C VAL A 290 13.48 19.67 -12.50
N PHE A 291 14.05 19.15 -13.58
CA PHE A 291 15.23 18.30 -13.54
C PHE A 291 16.47 19.04 -13.02
N ILE A 292 16.70 20.29 -13.45
CA ILE A 292 17.82 21.10 -12.96
C ILE A 292 17.68 21.35 -11.45
N ILE A 293 16.46 21.64 -10.99
CA ILE A 293 16.15 21.78 -9.56
C ILE A 293 16.42 20.47 -8.81
N LEU A 294 15.96 19.33 -9.34
CA LEU A 294 16.17 18.00 -8.76
C LEU A 294 17.66 17.65 -8.63
N ILE A 295 18.46 17.95 -9.66
CA ILE A 295 19.92 17.73 -9.65
C ILE A 295 20.58 18.61 -8.57
N GLY A 296 20.25 19.91 -8.56
CA GLY A 296 20.79 20.85 -7.56
C GLY A 296 20.40 20.46 -6.13
N ALA A 297 19.16 20.05 -5.92
CA ALA A 297 18.65 19.56 -4.64
C ALA A 297 19.34 18.26 -4.21
N ALA A 298 19.52 17.28 -5.11
CA ALA A 298 20.25 16.06 -4.80
C ALA A 298 21.71 16.34 -4.41
N MET A 299 22.38 17.27 -5.10
CA MET A 299 23.72 17.73 -4.73
C MET A 299 23.74 18.40 -3.35
N LEU A 300 22.77 19.28 -3.07
CA LEU A 300 22.64 19.94 -1.77
C LEU A 300 22.39 18.94 -0.64
N THR A 301 21.46 17.99 -0.82
CA THR A 301 21.15 16.96 0.17
C THR A 301 22.36 16.05 0.41
N ALA A 302 23.07 15.66 -0.65
CA ALA A 302 24.30 14.87 -0.53
C ALA A 302 25.39 15.63 0.23
N ALA A 303 25.61 16.92 -0.08
CA ALA A 303 26.56 17.76 0.63
C ALA A 303 26.14 17.97 2.09
N PHE A 304 24.88 18.31 2.35
CA PHE A 304 24.32 18.49 3.69
C PHE A 304 24.49 17.23 4.54
N ARG A 305 24.20 16.05 3.97
CA ARG A 305 24.44 14.76 4.62
C ARG A 305 25.93 14.52 4.88
N ALA A 306 26.80 14.82 3.92
CA ALA A 306 28.25 14.66 4.07
C ALA A 306 28.83 15.56 5.17
N PHE A 307 28.24 16.74 5.41
CA PHE A 307 28.60 17.65 6.51
C PHE A 307 27.88 17.32 7.85
N GLY A 308 27.18 16.19 7.96
CA GLY A 308 26.49 15.78 9.20
C GLY A 308 25.20 16.56 9.49
N GLY A 309 24.65 17.29 8.51
CA GLY A 309 23.47 18.13 8.72
C GLY A 309 22.21 17.34 9.13
N GLU A 310 22.07 16.09 8.69
CA GLU A 310 20.95 15.22 9.09
C GLU A 310 20.97 14.90 10.59
N GLU A 311 22.17 14.67 11.16
CA GLU A 311 22.32 14.38 12.60
C GLU A 311 21.98 15.62 13.43
N LEU A 312 22.40 16.81 12.99
CA LEU A 312 22.07 18.07 13.65
C LEU A 312 20.56 18.35 13.67
N VAL A 313 19.86 18.13 12.56
CA VAL A 313 18.39 18.29 12.52
C VAL A 313 17.70 17.24 13.39
N LYS A 314 18.18 16.00 13.35
CA LYS A 314 17.65 14.91 14.18
C LYS A 314 17.83 15.20 15.67
N ASP A 315 19.00 15.61 16.11
CA ASP A 315 19.29 15.90 17.51
C ASP A 315 18.47 17.10 18.00
N TYR A 316 18.35 18.14 17.17
CA TYR A 316 17.46 19.26 17.48
C TYR A 316 16.00 18.82 17.64
N LEU A 317 15.44 18.10 16.67
CA LEU A 317 14.05 17.64 16.74
C LEU A 317 13.81 16.66 17.91
N THR A 318 14.73 15.76 18.17
CA THR A 318 14.62 14.78 19.27
C THR A 318 14.83 15.40 20.66
N SER A 319 15.51 16.55 20.74
CA SER A 319 15.65 17.30 22.00
C SER A 319 14.38 18.06 22.42
N LEU A 320 13.41 18.24 21.51
CA LEU A 320 12.22 19.01 21.79
C LEU A 320 11.33 18.30 22.83
N PRO A 321 10.86 19.01 23.87
CA PRO A 321 9.91 18.44 24.82
C PRO A 321 8.56 18.19 24.14
N GLY A 322 7.91 17.07 24.46
CA GLY A 322 6.55 16.75 23.97
C GLY A 322 6.47 15.73 22.83
N GLY A 323 7.54 14.97 22.59
CA GLY A 323 7.53 13.75 21.76
C GLY A 323 7.13 13.96 20.30
N PHE A 324 6.60 12.90 19.68
CA PHE A 324 6.22 12.88 18.27
C PHE A 324 5.36 14.08 17.85
N TRP A 325 4.30 14.42 18.61
CA TRP A 325 3.36 15.47 18.20
C TRP A 325 4.01 16.85 18.15
N THR A 326 4.98 17.12 19.03
CA THR A 326 5.73 18.38 19.00
C THR A 326 6.66 18.41 17.80
N GLN A 327 7.39 17.31 17.54
CA GLN A 327 8.24 17.18 16.35
C GLN A 327 7.43 17.35 15.06
N PHE A 328 6.29 16.66 14.98
CA PHE A 328 5.38 16.74 13.84
C PHE A 328 4.88 18.16 13.62
N LEU A 329 4.42 18.86 14.67
CA LEU A 329 3.92 20.23 14.55
C LEU A 329 5.03 21.19 14.11
N VAL A 330 6.24 21.07 14.68
CA VAL A 330 7.39 21.90 14.30
C VAL A 330 7.78 21.65 12.84
N VAL A 331 7.86 20.39 12.40
CA VAL A 331 8.15 20.05 11.00
C VAL A 331 7.07 20.59 10.07
N MET A 332 5.78 20.44 10.42
CA MET A 332 4.68 21.02 9.64
C MET A 332 4.79 22.54 9.56
N LEU A 333 5.12 23.22 10.67
CA LEU A 333 5.30 24.67 10.67
C LEU A 333 6.49 25.11 9.80
N VAL A 334 7.62 24.40 9.86
CA VAL A 334 8.79 24.69 9.03
C VAL A 334 8.46 24.51 7.55
N ILE A 335 7.82 23.39 7.17
CA ILE A 335 7.37 23.15 5.79
C ILE A 335 6.39 24.24 5.34
N PHE A 336 5.47 24.64 6.21
CA PHE A 336 4.49 25.68 5.93
C PHE A 336 5.16 27.03 5.64
N LEU A 337 6.15 27.43 6.45
CA LEU A 337 6.89 28.68 6.27
C LEU A 337 7.83 28.63 5.05
N LEU A 338 8.48 27.50 4.80
CA LEU A 338 9.36 27.31 3.64
C LEU A 338 8.59 27.38 2.33
N GLY A 339 7.34 26.88 2.29
CA GLY A 339 6.50 26.94 1.09
C GLY A 339 6.07 28.36 0.67
N PHE A 340 6.36 29.38 1.48
CA PHE A 340 6.22 30.77 1.04
C PHE A 340 7.30 31.16 0.03
N PHE A 341 8.47 30.54 0.10
CA PHE A 341 9.64 30.92 -0.71
C PHE A 341 10.04 29.84 -1.70
N LEU A 342 9.86 28.56 -1.32
CA LEU A 342 10.29 27.40 -2.09
C LEU A 342 9.12 26.75 -2.81
N ASP A 343 9.41 26.18 -3.98
CA ASP A 343 8.43 25.35 -4.70
C ASP A 343 8.22 24.01 -3.98
N PHE A 344 7.07 23.37 -4.17
CA PHE A 344 6.76 22.08 -3.55
C PHE A 344 7.76 21.00 -3.95
N ILE A 345 8.34 21.09 -5.16
CA ILE A 345 9.36 20.18 -5.65
C ILE A 345 10.62 20.30 -4.80
N GLU A 346 11.05 21.52 -4.51
CA GLU A 346 12.23 21.79 -3.66
C GLU A 346 12.00 21.27 -2.25
N ILE A 347 10.83 21.54 -1.66
CA ILE A 347 10.47 21.01 -0.33
C ILE A 347 10.47 19.47 -0.35
N SER A 348 9.87 18.86 -1.37
CA SER A 348 9.75 17.41 -1.46
C SER A 348 11.10 16.71 -1.64
N VAL A 349 12.05 17.33 -2.35
CA VAL A 349 13.37 16.72 -2.63
C VAL A 349 14.42 17.08 -1.57
N VAL A 350 14.33 18.27 -0.96
CA VAL A 350 15.30 18.74 0.03
C VAL A 350 14.84 18.45 1.45
N VAL A 351 13.63 18.89 1.82
CA VAL A 351 13.18 18.87 3.22
C VAL A 351 12.66 17.49 3.63
N VAL A 352 11.82 16.87 2.79
CA VAL A 352 11.16 15.59 3.13
C VAL A 352 12.15 14.46 3.41
N PRO A 353 13.23 14.25 2.63
CA PRO A 353 14.19 13.19 2.93
C PRO A 353 14.94 13.39 4.24
N ILE A 354 15.04 14.62 4.74
CA ILE A 354 15.67 14.94 6.02
C ILE A 354 14.69 14.65 7.17
N VAL A 355 13.45 15.16 7.09
CA VAL A 355 12.52 15.12 8.22
C VAL A 355 11.67 13.84 8.30
N ALA A 356 11.35 13.22 7.17
CA ALA A 356 10.45 12.08 7.13
C ALA A 356 11.03 10.80 7.77
N PRO A 357 12.31 10.43 7.56
CA PRO A 357 12.88 9.27 8.24
C PRO A 357 12.82 9.40 9.76
N ILE A 358 13.04 10.61 10.28
CA ILE A 358 13.00 10.92 11.71
C ILE A 358 11.60 10.67 12.27
N LEU A 359 10.57 11.24 11.62
CA LEU A 359 9.17 11.10 12.06
C LEU A 359 8.64 9.66 11.89
N LEU A 360 9.02 8.97 10.81
CA LEU A 360 8.59 7.60 10.54
C LEU A 360 9.31 6.58 11.45
N ALA A 361 10.52 6.89 11.91
CA ALA A 361 11.26 6.00 12.81
C ALA A 361 10.66 5.98 14.22
N ASP A 362 9.99 7.05 14.66
CA ASP A 362 9.41 7.15 16.00
C ASP A 362 8.35 6.05 16.25
N PRO A 363 8.57 5.15 17.23
CA PRO A 363 7.66 4.05 17.53
C PRO A 363 6.42 4.47 18.34
N SER A 364 6.42 5.67 18.94
CA SER A 364 5.32 6.14 19.80
C SER A 364 4.03 6.42 19.03
N ALA A 365 4.14 7.08 17.88
CA ALA A 365 3.00 7.37 17.03
C ALA A 365 2.79 6.34 15.91
N ASN A 366 3.84 5.63 15.50
CA ASN A 366 3.81 4.58 14.48
C ASN A 366 2.96 4.95 13.25
N ILE A 367 3.25 6.12 12.68
CA ILE A 367 2.53 6.66 11.54
C ILE A 367 2.88 5.93 10.24
N THR A 368 1.97 5.99 9.27
CA THR A 368 2.20 5.44 7.93
C THR A 368 2.85 6.49 7.04
N ALA A 369 3.68 6.06 6.08
CA ALA A 369 4.23 6.96 5.06
C ALA A 369 3.12 7.65 4.24
N VAL A 370 2.01 6.95 4.00
CA VAL A 370 0.80 7.51 3.35
C VAL A 370 0.20 8.66 4.13
N TRP A 371 -0.01 8.48 5.42
CA TRP A 371 -0.55 9.53 6.28
C TRP A 371 0.36 10.75 6.28
N LEU A 372 1.67 10.55 6.49
CA LEU A 372 2.64 11.65 6.49
C LEU A 372 2.66 12.41 5.16
N GLY A 373 2.64 11.70 4.04
CA GLY A 373 2.65 12.31 2.71
C GLY A 373 1.41 13.14 2.41
N VAL A 374 0.23 12.64 2.79
CA VAL A 374 -1.02 13.40 2.65
C VAL A 374 -1.01 14.65 3.53
N MET A 375 -0.51 14.54 4.76
CA MET A 375 -0.36 15.68 5.67
C MET A 375 0.61 16.75 5.11
N ILE A 376 1.77 16.33 4.60
CA ILE A 376 2.73 17.22 3.92
C ILE A 376 2.07 17.86 2.70
N GLY A 377 1.35 17.09 1.88
CA GLY A 377 0.67 17.61 0.69
C GLY A 377 -0.39 18.67 0.99
N LEU A 378 -1.24 18.43 2.01
CA LEU A 378 -2.23 19.40 2.49
C LEU A 378 -1.57 20.66 3.06
N ASN A 379 -0.43 20.50 3.74
CA ASN A 379 0.30 21.61 4.33
C ASN A 379 0.98 22.49 3.26
N ILE A 380 1.66 21.88 2.29
CA ILE A 380 2.25 22.57 1.13
C ILE A 380 1.16 23.32 0.35
N GLN A 381 0.00 22.68 0.13
CA GLN A 381 -1.16 23.31 -0.51
C GLN A 381 -1.61 24.58 0.21
N THR A 382 -1.64 24.54 1.53
CA THR A 382 -2.03 25.69 2.35
C THR A 382 -1.00 26.82 2.27
N SER A 383 0.28 26.45 2.28
CA SER A 383 1.38 27.40 2.14
C SER A 383 1.33 28.15 0.80
N PHE A 384 1.00 27.46 -0.29
CA PHE A 384 0.86 28.04 -1.64
C PHE A 384 -0.27 29.07 -1.78
N LEU A 385 -1.21 29.09 -0.85
CA LEU A 385 -2.31 30.05 -0.78
C LEU A 385 -2.02 31.23 0.18
N THR A 386 -0.97 31.16 0.98
CA THR A 386 -0.76 32.06 2.13
C THR A 386 0.01 33.34 1.75
N PRO A 387 -0.53 34.55 2.02
CA PRO A 387 0.20 35.81 1.84
C PRO A 387 1.44 35.91 2.75
N PRO A 388 2.48 36.68 2.37
CA PRO A 388 2.53 37.60 1.23
C PRO A 388 3.00 36.96 -0.08
N PHE A 389 3.46 35.70 -0.07
CA PHE A 389 4.15 35.07 -1.20
C PHE A 389 3.42 33.93 -1.91
N GLY A 390 2.22 33.54 -1.46
CA GLY A 390 1.48 32.41 -2.03
C GLY A 390 1.40 32.45 -3.57
N PHE A 391 2.06 31.49 -4.23
CA PHE A 391 2.19 31.42 -5.69
C PHE A 391 0.84 31.52 -6.41
N ALA A 392 -0.20 30.88 -5.86
CA ALA A 392 -1.56 30.94 -6.40
C ALA A 392 -2.12 32.38 -6.42
N LEU A 393 -1.76 33.21 -5.44
CA LEU A 393 -2.22 34.60 -5.37
C LEU A 393 -1.55 35.44 -6.46
N PHE A 394 -0.26 35.22 -6.72
CA PHE A 394 0.48 35.92 -7.78
C PHE A 394 0.05 35.50 -9.18
N TYR A 395 -0.21 34.21 -9.38
CA TYR A 395 -0.75 33.72 -10.66
C TYR A 395 -2.10 34.36 -10.98
N LEU A 396 -3.00 34.45 -9.99
CA LEU A 396 -4.27 35.16 -10.19
C LEU A 396 -4.02 36.65 -10.43
N ARG A 397 -3.12 37.28 -9.67
CA ARG A 397 -2.81 38.70 -9.85
C ARG A 397 -2.28 39.00 -11.26
N GLY A 398 -1.52 38.09 -11.86
CA GLY A 398 -1.01 38.21 -13.23
C GLY A 398 -2.09 38.33 -14.30
N VAL A 399 -3.26 37.72 -14.08
CA VAL A 399 -4.39 37.73 -15.04
C VAL A 399 -5.58 38.59 -14.59
N ALA A 400 -5.63 39.00 -13.33
CA ALA A 400 -6.74 39.78 -12.79
C ALA A 400 -6.82 41.20 -13.39
N PRO A 401 -8.02 41.71 -13.71
CA PRO A 401 -8.21 43.04 -14.23
C PRO A 401 -7.80 44.10 -13.21
N LYS A 402 -7.42 45.30 -13.68
CA LYS A 402 -6.99 46.43 -12.82
C LYS A 402 -8.02 46.85 -11.75
N SER A 403 -9.28 46.46 -11.91
CA SER A 403 -10.35 46.71 -10.94
C SER A 403 -10.23 45.88 -9.66
N VAL A 404 -9.47 44.77 -9.67
CA VAL A 404 -9.22 43.90 -8.51
C VAL A 404 -7.88 44.29 -7.89
N ARG A 405 -7.89 44.66 -6.61
CA ARG A 405 -6.66 45.02 -5.88
C ARG A 405 -6.01 43.76 -5.28
N THR A 406 -4.70 43.78 -5.09
CA THR A 406 -3.98 42.68 -4.40
C THR A 406 -4.56 42.42 -3.00
N THR A 407 -5.00 43.47 -2.31
CA THR A 407 -5.68 43.36 -1.01
C THR A 407 -6.99 42.59 -1.08
N ASP A 408 -7.72 42.67 -2.20
CA ASP A 408 -8.96 41.90 -2.40
C ASP A 408 -8.63 40.41 -2.52
N ILE A 409 -7.57 40.06 -3.25
CA ILE A 409 -7.07 38.69 -3.39
C ILE A 409 -6.65 38.13 -2.02
N TYR A 410 -5.86 38.89 -1.25
CA TYR A 410 -5.35 38.44 0.05
C TYR A 410 -6.49 38.26 1.06
N LYS A 411 -7.41 39.23 1.15
CA LYS A 411 -8.57 39.14 2.04
C LYS A 411 -9.49 37.96 1.66
N GLY A 412 -9.58 37.64 0.38
CA GLY A 412 -10.28 36.46 -0.12
C GLY A 412 -9.63 35.16 0.33
N ALA A 413 -8.31 35.06 0.17
CA ALA A 413 -7.54 33.85 0.46
C ALA A 413 -7.58 33.44 1.94
N VAL A 414 -7.57 34.40 2.88
CA VAL A 414 -7.56 34.13 4.33
C VAL A 414 -8.68 33.18 4.77
N ALA A 415 -9.90 33.35 4.24
CA ALA A 415 -11.01 32.47 4.60
C ALA A 415 -10.75 31.02 4.18
N PHE A 416 -10.18 30.81 2.99
CA PHE A 416 -9.88 29.48 2.47
C PHE A 416 -8.64 28.86 3.13
N ILE A 417 -7.66 29.65 3.55
CA ILE A 417 -6.53 29.19 4.37
C ILE A 417 -7.04 28.61 5.69
N LEU A 418 -7.97 29.30 6.35
CA LEU A 418 -8.57 28.78 7.59
C LEU A 418 -9.34 27.47 7.36
N LEU A 419 -10.05 27.34 6.23
CA LEU A 419 -10.71 26.09 5.86
C LEU A 419 -9.71 24.97 5.55
N GLN A 420 -8.59 25.28 4.92
CA GLN A 420 -7.51 24.33 4.65
C GLN A 420 -6.83 23.86 5.93
N LEU A 421 -6.52 24.76 6.86
CA LEU A 421 -6.00 24.43 8.19
C LEU A 421 -7.01 23.59 8.99
N THR A 422 -8.31 23.88 8.85
CA THR A 422 -9.37 23.05 9.45
C THR A 422 -9.40 21.65 8.84
N GLY A 423 -9.31 21.54 7.51
CA GLY A 423 -9.22 20.25 6.81
C GLY A 423 -7.97 19.46 7.19
N LEU A 424 -6.83 20.13 7.33
CA LEU A 424 -5.58 19.54 7.84
C LEU A 424 -5.75 19.02 9.27
N GLY A 425 -6.39 19.79 10.15
CA GLY A 425 -6.70 19.36 11.52
C GLY A 425 -7.63 18.14 11.57
N ILE A 426 -8.65 18.10 10.70
CA ILE A 426 -9.56 16.94 10.58
C ILE A 426 -8.77 15.71 10.10
N ALA A 427 -7.94 15.83 9.07
CA ALA A 427 -7.11 14.74 8.58
C ALA A 427 -6.09 14.25 9.62
N ALA A 428 -5.56 15.16 10.45
CA ALA A 428 -4.66 14.82 11.54
C ALA A 428 -5.36 14.03 12.65
N ALA A 429 -6.57 14.46 13.04
CA ALA A 429 -7.34 13.84 14.12
C ALA A 429 -7.92 12.47 13.74
N PHE A 430 -8.19 12.25 12.45
CA PHE A 430 -8.77 11.00 11.95
C PHE A 430 -7.87 10.33 10.89
N PRO A 431 -6.80 9.62 11.30
CA PRO A 431 -5.92 8.90 10.38
C PRO A 431 -6.64 7.89 9.48
N SER A 432 -7.80 7.42 9.89
CA SER A 432 -8.64 6.52 9.11
C SER A 432 -9.13 7.11 7.80
N LEU A 433 -9.30 8.43 7.72
CA LEU A 433 -9.65 9.12 6.47
C LEU A 433 -8.59 8.91 5.38
N ILE A 434 -7.33 8.73 5.77
CA ILE A 434 -6.21 8.56 4.85
C ILE A 434 -5.89 7.08 4.67
N ASN A 435 -5.84 6.28 5.75
CA ASN A 435 -5.35 4.91 5.68
C ASN A 435 -6.41 3.87 5.27
N TYR A 436 -7.71 4.14 5.44
CA TYR A 436 -8.76 3.14 5.19
C TYR A 436 -8.91 2.75 3.73
N LEU A 437 -9.03 3.73 2.83
CA LEU A 437 -9.24 3.46 1.42
C LEU A 437 -8.07 2.69 0.77
N PRO A 438 -6.78 3.07 0.99
CA PRO A 438 -5.63 2.29 0.53
C PRO A 438 -5.65 0.85 1.07
N ASN A 439 -5.87 0.68 2.38
CA ASN A 439 -5.90 -0.66 2.99
C ASN A 439 -7.02 -1.53 2.41
N ARG A 440 -8.21 -0.97 2.21
CA ARG A 440 -9.37 -1.71 1.67
C ARG A 440 -9.12 -2.16 0.24
N VAL A 441 -8.66 -1.26 -0.63
CA VAL A 441 -8.38 -1.60 -2.04
C VAL A 441 -7.26 -2.64 -2.13
N HIS A 442 -6.20 -2.48 -1.34
CA HIS A 442 -5.09 -3.43 -1.32
C HIS A 442 -5.48 -4.82 -0.80
N LEU A 443 -6.32 -4.90 0.24
CA LEU A 443 -6.74 -6.18 0.84
C LEU A 443 -7.85 -6.90 0.04
N THR A 444 -8.58 -6.19 -0.81
CA THR A 444 -9.61 -6.74 -1.69
C THR A 444 -9.11 -7.05 -3.10
N SER A 445 -7.86 -6.69 -3.42
CA SER A 445 -7.29 -6.90 -4.75
C SER A 445 -6.91 -8.36 -5.03
N GLU A 446 -6.75 -8.69 -6.31
CA GLU A 446 -6.23 -9.99 -6.75
C GLU A 446 -4.80 -10.29 -6.25
N THR A 447 -4.06 -9.23 -5.92
CA THR A 447 -2.68 -9.25 -5.41
C THR A 447 -2.61 -9.13 -3.89
N ALA A 448 -3.75 -9.25 -3.18
CA ALA A 448 -3.81 -9.14 -1.73
C ALA A 448 -2.88 -10.17 -1.05
N PRO A 449 -2.21 -9.79 0.04
CA PRO A 449 -1.40 -10.70 0.83
C PRO A 449 -2.26 -11.84 1.42
N PRO A 450 -1.71 -13.06 1.54
CA PRO A 450 -2.45 -14.17 2.11
C PRO A 450 -2.78 -13.95 3.60
N PRO A 451 -3.87 -14.55 4.11
CA PRO A 451 -4.28 -14.48 5.53
C PRO A 451 -3.24 -14.89 6.56
N ASN A 452 -2.25 -15.71 6.21
CA ASN A 452 -1.14 -16.07 7.11
C ASN A 452 -0.06 -14.98 7.24
N ASN A 453 -0.18 -13.84 6.56
CA ASN A 453 0.80 -12.76 6.63
C ASN A 453 0.96 -12.27 8.08
N PRO A 454 2.18 -12.26 8.66
CA PRO A 454 2.43 -11.84 10.04
C PRO A 454 1.93 -10.44 10.37
N ARG A 455 1.92 -9.51 9.39
CA ARG A 455 1.50 -8.12 9.57
C ARG A 455 0.00 -7.97 9.79
N LEU A 456 -0.80 -8.94 9.35
CA LEU A 456 -2.26 -8.88 9.43
C LEU A 456 -2.83 -9.62 10.65
N GLN A 457 -2.00 -10.46 11.30
CA GLN A 457 -2.47 -11.40 12.31
C GLN A 457 -3.18 -10.74 13.48
N LEU A 458 -2.68 -9.61 14.00
CA LEU A 458 -3.31 -8.96 15.15
C LEU A 458 -4.75 -8.51 14.85
N CYS A 459 -4.98 -7.90 13.68
CA CYS A 459 -6.32 -7.47 13.26
C CYS A 459 -7.20 -8.65 12.84
N LEU A 460 -6.61 -9.68 12.21
CA LEU A 460 -7.31 -10.91 11.85
C LEU A 460 -7.80 -11.65 13.09
N GLU A 461 -6.93 -11.81 14.10
CA GLU A 461 -7.24 -12.48 15.36
C GLU A 461 -8.35 -11.73 16.12
N GLN A 462 -8.35 -10.39 16.13
CA GLN A 462 -9.44 -9.63 16.75
C GLN A 462 -10.81 -10.00 16.17
N GLY A 463 -10.96 -10.00 14.84
CA GLY A 463 -12.22 -10.37 14.20
C GLY A 463 -12.60 -11.85 14.40
N VAL A 464 -11.64 -12.76 14.26
CA VAL A 464 -11.89 -14.21 14.43
C VAL A 464 -12.24 -14.56 15.88
N PHE A 465 -11.66 -13.87 16.86
CA PHE A 465 -11.96 -14.12 18.27
C PHE A 465 -13.37 -13.68 18.65
N GLU A 466 -13.92 -12.65 18.01
CA GLU A 466 -15.33 -12.27 18.14
C GLU A 466 -16.26 -13.29 17.45
N GLU A 467 -15.84 -13.84 16.29
CA GLU A 467 -16.57 -14.93 15.63
C GLU A 467 -16.61 -16.18 16.51
N TYR A 468 -15.50 -16.52 17.18
CA TYR A 468 -15.47 -17.64 18.13
C TYR A 468 -16.41 -17.45 19.33
N ASP A 469 -16.57 -16.23 19.83
CA ASP A 469 -17.49 -15.97 20.94
C ASP A 469 -18.95 -16.14 20.53
N SER A 470 -19.29 -15.71 19.30
CA SER A 470 -20.66 -15.74 18.79
C SER A 470 -21.09 -17.08 18.18
N ARG A 471 -20.16 -17.83 17.57
CA ARG A 471 -20.44 -19.07 16.81
C ARG A 471 -19.81 -20.32 17.43
N ARG A 472 -19.46 -20.27 18.71
CA ARG A 472 -18.83 -21.39 19.43
C ARG A 472 -19.62 -22.69 19.30
N GLU A 473 -20.92 -22.64 19.53
CA GLU A 473 -21.79 -23.81 19.51
C GLU A 473 -21.87 -24.42 18.11
N ASP A 474 -22.01 -23.60 17.07
CA ASP A 474 -22.02 -24.04 15.66
C ASP A 474 -20.74 -24.82 15.30
N ILE A 475 -19.57 -24.29 15.69
CA ILE A 475 -18.27 -24.91 15.41
C ILE A 475 -18.14 -26.24 16.14
N LEU A 476 -18.46 -26.28 17.44
CA LEU A 476 -18.40 -27.51 18.25
C LEU A 476 -19.40 -28.56 17.76
N GLU A 477 -20.58 -28.15 17.31
CA GLU A 477 -21.57 -29.07 16.75
C GLU A 477 -21.07 -29.67 15.43
N ALA A 478 -20.46 -28.86 14.55
CA ALA A 478 -19.86 -29.35 13.31
C ALA A 478 -18.74 -30.39 13.57
N VAL A 479 -17.86 -30.12 14.55
CA VAL A 479 -16.81 -31.06 14.98
C VAL A 479 -17.42 -32.35 15.55
N LYS A 480 -18.45 -32.24 16.39
CA LYS A 480 -19.16 -33.39 16.97
C LYS A 480 -19.84 -34.25 15.89
N ARG A 481 -20.46 -33.63 14.89
CA ARG A 481 -21.06 -34.33 13.73
C ARG A 481 -20.01 -35.10 12.94
N MET A 482 -18.82 -34.53 12.75
CA MET A 482 -17.70 -35.21 12.09
C MET A 482 -17.20 -36.41 12.91
N ARG A 483 -17.05 -36.25 14.22
CA ARG A 483 -16.64 -37.35 15.13
C ARG A 483 -17.66 -38.50 15.17
N GLY A 484 -18.94 -38.21 14.91
CA GLY A 484 -20.02 -39.20 14.87
C GLY A 484 -20.05 -40.09 13.62
N GLN A 485 -19.20 -39.85 12.62
CA GLN A 485 -19.13 -40.67 11.39
C GLN A 485 -18.47 -42.03 11.66
N ASP A 486 -18.89 -43.08 10.94
CA ASP A 486 -18.20 -44.37 10.98
C ASP A 486 -16.89 -44.30 10.17
N LEU A 487 -15.77 -44.32 10.90
CA LEU A 487 -14.41 -44.24 10.36
C LEU A 487 -13.62 -45.54 10.54
N SER A 488 -14.29 -46.66 10.84
CA SER A 488 -13.64 -47.96 11.10
C SER A 488 -12.82 -48.50 9.91
N TRP A 489 -13.19 -48.10 8.69
CA TRP A 489 -12.55 -48.49 7.43
C TRP A 489 -11.38 -47.58 7.02
N LEU A 490 -11.25 -46.40 7.63
CA LEU A 490 -10.17 -45.47 7.30
C LEU A 490 -8.84 -46.01 7.86
N PRO A 491 -7.73 -45.97 7.11
CA PRO A 491 -6.45 -46.44 7.62
C PRO A 491 -6.06 -45.76 8.94
N GLU A 492 -5.52 -46.55 9.88
CA GLU A 492 -5.26 -46.15 11.27
C GLU A 492 -4.59 -44.77 11.38
N LYS A 493 -3.55 -44.55 10.57
CA LYS A 493 -2.78 -43.31 10.54
C LYS A 493 -3.66 -42.08 10.28
N TYR A 494 -4.57 -42.15 9.30
CA TYR A 494 -5.41 -41.02 8.94
C TYR A 494 -6.56 -40.83 9.95
N ARG A 495 -7.04 -41.93 10.54
CA ARG A 495 -8.04 -41.89 11.60
C ARG A 495 -7.49 -41.23 12.85
N GLN A 496 -6.27 -41.58 13.27
CA GLN A 496 -5.58 -40.95 14.41
C GLN A 496 -5.34 -39.46 14.14
N ASN A 497 -4.80 -39.11 12.97
CA ASN A 497 -4.59 -37.71 12.60
C ASN A 497 -5.89 -36.89 12.59
N LEU A 498 -7.00 -37.49 12.11
CA LEU A 498 -8.30 -36.83 12.12
C LEU A 498 -8.82 -36.64 13.55
N GLU A 499 -8.70 -37.63 14.42
CA GLU A 499 -9.12 -37.49 15.82
C GLU A 499 -8.28 -36.45 16.58
N GLU A 500 -6.97 -36.41 16.34
CA GLU A 500 -6.08 -35.38 16.87
C GLU A 500 -6.46 -33.99 16.36
N SER A 501 -6.79 -33.87 15.06
CA SER A 501 -7.28 -32.64 14.45
C SER A 501 -8.60 -32.17 15.05
N LEU A 502 -9.59 -33.05 15.23
CA LEU A 502 -10.89 -32.72 15.83
C LEU A 502 -10.74 -32.30 17.30
N SER A 503 -9.93 -33.04 18.08
CA SER A 503 -9.59 -32.68 19.46
C SER A 503 -8.86 -31.34 19.52
N GLY A 504 -7.99 -31.10 18.53
CA GLY A 504 -7.28 -29.84 18.35
C GLY A 504 -8.20 -28.65 18.09
N MET A 505 -9.25 -28.84 17.28
CA MET A 505 -10.29 -27.83 17.03
C MET A 505 -11.07 -27.47 18.30
N GLU A 506 -11.42 -28.46 19.12
CA GLU A 506 -12.09 -28.23 20.42
C GLU A 506 -11.18 -27.45 21.38
N GLY A 507 -9.87 -27.74 21.36
CA GLY A 507 -8.86 -27.03 22.15
C GLY A 507 -8.57 -25.60 21.70
N VAL A 508 -9.05 -25.15 20.52
CA VAL A 508 -8.81 -23.78 20.03
C VAL A 508 -9.35 -22.74 21.00
N PHE A 509 -10.53 -22.96 21.59
CA PHE A 509 -11.16 -21.99 22.50
C PHE A 509 -10.33 -21.77 23.78
N GLU A 510 -9.68 -22.82 24.29
CA GLU A 510 -8.75 -22.70 25.42
C GLU A 510 -7.50 -21.92 25.03
N ARG A 511 -6.97 -22.14 23.81
CA ARG A 511 -5.85 -21.36 23.29
C ARG A 511 -6.20 -19.89 23.12
N VAL A 512 -7.41 -19.58 22.64
CA VAL A 512 -7.92 -18.21 22.52
C VAL A 512 -8.03 -17.55 23.90
N ALA A 513 -8.55 -18.26 24.90
CA ALA A 513 -8.61 -17.78 26.29
C ALA A 513 -7.20 -17.49 26.83
N ALA A 514 -6.24 -18.39 26.61
CA ALA A 514 -4.84 -18.18 27.00
C ALA A 514 -4.19 -16.97 26.29
N VAL A 515 -4.51 -16.73 25.02
CA VAL A 515 -4.07 -15.53 24.29
C VAL A 515 -4.67 -14.28 24.91
N ARG A 516 -5.98 -14.26 25.21
CA ARG A 516 -6.66 -13.12 25.83
C ARG A 516 -6.10 -12.83 27.22
N GLU A 517 -5.88 -13.86 28.03
CA GLU A 517 -5.29 -13.75 29.37
C GLU A 517 -3.87 -13.19 29.31
N ALA A 518 -3.02 -13.73 28.43
CA ALA A 518 -1.66 -13.26 28.26
C ALA A 518 -1.60 -11.82 27.70
N ALA A 519 -2.45 -11.49 26.73
CA ALA A 519 -2.54 -10.13 26.18
C ALA A 519 -3.03 -9.12 27.23
N LYS A 520 -4.03 -9.49 28.02
CA LYS A 520 -4.52 -8.66 29.13
C LYS A 520 -3.45 -8.47 30.20
N ALA A 521 -2.69 -9.52 30.56
CA ALA A 521 -1.60 -9.39 31.51
C ALA A 521 -0.49 -8.43 31.04
N VAL A 522 -0.21 -8.38 29.73
CA VAL A 522 0.68 -7.38 29.14
C VAL A 522 0.08 -5.98 29.23
N GLU A 523 -1.19 -5.81 28.87
CA GLU A 523 -1.90 -4.52 28.90
C GLU A 523 -1.99 -3.93 30.32
N ASP A 524 -2.44 -4.75 31.29
CA ASP A 524 -2.57 -4.36 32.71
C ASP A 524 -1.20 -3.94 33.29
N TYR A 525 -0.12 -4.64 32.93
CA TYR A 525 1.22 -4.27 33.39
C TYR A 525 1.79 -3.05 32.65
N ALA A 526 1.48 -2.91 31.36
CA ALA A 526 1.95 -1.81 30.52
C ALA A 526 1.52 -0.42 31.05
N GLU A 527 0.36 -0.30 31.71
CA GLU A 527 -0.09 0.96 32.31
C GLU A 527 0.89 1.47 33.38
N SER A 528 1.35 0.59 34.27
CA SER A 528 2.32 0.91 35.32
C SER A 528 3.76 1.01 34.82
N TYR A 529 4.11 0.21 33.80
CA TYR A 529 5.45 0.15 33.25
C TYR A 529 5.80 1.34 32.35
N ARG A 530 4.81 1.91 31.66
CA ARG A 530 5.01 2.96 30.66
C ARG A 530 5.67 4.24 31.20
N PRO A 531 5.24 4.85 32.33
CA PRO A 531 5.93 6.02 32.89
C PRO A 531 7.40 5.73 33.22
N LEU A 532 7.66 4.60 33.87
CA LEU A 532 9.01 4.15 34.21
C LEU A 532 9.86 3.93 32.94
N HIS A 533 9.28 3.30 31.92
CA HIS A 533 9.91 3.11 30.62
C HIS A 533 10.28 4.44 29.98
N ASP A 534 9.34 5.37 29.86
CA ASP A 534 9.56 6.65 29.18
C ASP A 534 10.63 7.50 29.88
N ASP A 535 10.67 7.49 31.21
CA ASP A 535 11.69 8.18 32.00
C ASP A 535 13.08 7.56 31.81
N VAL A 536 13.19 6.22 31.94
CA VAL A 536 14.48 5.54 31.74
C VAL A 536 14.96 5.66 30.29
N ARG A 537 14.06 5.60 29.31
CA ARG A 537 14.42 5.78 27.90
C ARG A 537 14.94 7.18 27.63
N ARG A 538 14.34 8.21 28.22
CA ARG A 538 14.84 9.59 28.11
C ARG A 538 16.27 9.68 28.64
N ILE A 539 16.52 9.15 29.84
CA ILE A 539 17.86 9.09 30.44
C ILE A 539 18.84 8.33 29.54
N GLN A 540 18.45 7.18 28.98
CA GLN A 540 19.30 6.38 28.09
C GLN A 540 19.59 7.06 26.74
N VAL A 541 18.69 7.91 26.25
CA VAL A 541 18.93 8.74 25.06
C VAL A 541 19.99 9.80 25.40
N ASP A 542 19.86 10.48 26.53
CA ASP A 542 20.83 11.48 26.97
C ASP A 542 22.21 10.87 27.24
N ILE A 543 22.28 9.70 27.88
CA ILE A 543 23.53 8.93 28.07
C ILE A 543 24.17 8.57 26.73
N ARG A 544 23.38 8.16 25.73
CA ARG A 544 23.89 7.85 24.38
C ARG A 544 24.44 9.08 23.68
N ARG A 545 23.81 10.24 23.83
CA ARG A 545 24.31 11.52 23.31
C ARG A 545 25.65 11.88 23.95
N LEU A 546 25.71 11.88 25.28
CA LEU A 546 26.95 12.16 26.02
C LEU A 546 28.08 11.19 25.65
N ASN A 547 27.78 9.90 25.45
CA ASN A 547 28.79 8.93 25.03
C ASN A 547 29.38 9.25 23.65
N ARG A 548 28.57 9.72 22.70
CA ARG A 548 29.08 10.18 21.39
C ARG A 548 29.94 11.42 21.54
N GLU A 549 29.48 12.43 22.27
CA GLU A 549 30.28 13.64 22.52
C GLU A 549 31.62 13.33 23.21
N ILE A 550 31.63 12.35 24.13
CA ILE A 550 32.85 11.87 24.78
C ILE A 550 33.78 11.13 23.78
N GLU A 551 33.21 10.36 22.85
CA GLU A 551 33.95 9.65 21.80
C GLU A 551 34.56 10.65 20.81
N ASP A 552 33.77 11.59 20.30
CA ASP A 552 34.21 12.66 19.40
C ASP A 552 35.33 13.52 20.02
N LEU A 553 35.17 13.93 21.29
CA LEU A 553 36.24 14.64 22.02
C LEU A 553 37.49 13.78 22.21
N GLY A 554 37.32 12.46 22.34
CA GLY A 554 38.42 11.51 22.43
C GLY A 554 39.22 11.44 21.14
N GLU A 555 38.54 11.32 20.00
CA GLU A 555 39.15 11.36 18.66
C GLU A 555 39.85 12.70 18.41
N ASP A 556 39.21 13.83 18.73
CA ASP A 556 39.82 15.17 18.63
C ASP A 556 41.09 15.32 19.46
N ILE A 557 41.13 14.73 20.66
CA ILE A 557 42.31 14.75 21.53
C ILE A 557 43.44 13.91 20.91
N GLU A 558 43.14 12.71 20.43
CA GLU A 558 44.10 11.81 19.79
C GLU A 558 44.72 12.46 18.54
N ASP A 559 43.88 13.02 17.67
CA ASP A 559 44.32 13.74 16.46
C ASP A 559 45.22 14.96 16.77
N LEU A 560 44.93 15.69 17.86
CA LEU A 560 45.75 16.83 18.29
C LEU A 560 47.07 16.39 18.93
N GLU A 561 47.08 15.28 19.66
CA GLU A 561 48.28 14.70 20.26
C GLU A 561 49.26 14.17 19.21
N ASP A 562 48.74 13.62 18.11
CA ASP A 562 49.52 13.09 16.99
C ASP A 562 50.00 14.15 15.98
N SER A 563 49.62 15.42 16.18
CA SER A 563 50.03 16.52 15.30
C SER A 563 51.50 16.92 15.48
N ASP A 564 52.15 17.42 14.42
CA ASP A 564 53.57 17.84 14.42
C ASP A 564 53.91 18.92 15.48
N ASN A 565 52.90 19.66 15.99
CA ASN A 565 53.07 20.67 17.04
C ASN A 565 51.83 20.71 17.98
N PRO A 566 51.77 19.85 19.00
CA PRO A 566 50.57 19.66 19.82
C PRO A 566 50.29 20.88 20.72
N ASP A 567 49.09 21.44 20.57
CA ASP A 567 48.59 22.51 21.45
C ASP A 567 48.12 21.95 22.79
N THR A 568 49.06 21.79 23.71
CA THR A 568 48.84 21.27 25.07
C THR A 568 47.73 21.99 25.84
N LYS A 569 47.54 23.31 25.65
CA LYS A 569 46.45 24.04 26.32
C LYS A 569 45.09 23.67 25.78
N ARG A 570 44.98 23.45 24.48
CA ARG A 570 43.74 22.99 23.84
C ARG A 570 43.41 21.56 24.27
N ILE A 571 44.40 20.67 24.30
CA ILE A 571 44.25 19.28 24.77
C ILE A 571 43.76 19.25 26.23
N ASP A 572 44.39 20.01 27.13
CA ASP A 572 43.97 20.05 28.54
C ASP A 572 42.54 20.57 28.73
N ARG A 573 42.11 21.53 27.89
CA ARG A 573 40.73 22.02 27.87
C ARG A 573 39.75 20.92 27.44
N LEU A 574 40.02 20.25 26.32
CA LEU A 574 39.17 19.16 25.82
C LEU A 574 39.09 17.99 26.81
N ARG A 575 40.20 17.65 27.46
CA ARG A 575 40.23 16.63 28.54
C ARG A 575 39.35 17.03 29.73
N SER A 576 39.35 18.32 30.09
CA SER A 576 38.50 18.84 31.17
C SER A 576 37.02 18.76 30.80
N GLU A 577 36.67 19.16 29.58
CA GLU A 577 35.31 19.07 29.04
C GLU A 577 34.82 17.62 28.96
N MET A 578 35.64 16.71 28.44
CA MET A 578 35.37 15.27 28.43
C MET A 578 35.16 14.72 29.86
N LEU A 579 35.91 15.19 30.85
CA LEU A 579 35.73 14.78 32.24
C LEU A 579 34.38 15.25 32.80
N GLU A 580 33.97 16.49 32.50
CA GLU A 580 32.66 17.01 32.88
C GLU A 580 31.52 16.19 32.25
N LEU A 581 31.60 15.88 30.95
CA LEU A 581 30.62 15.04 30.27
C LEU A 581 30.57 13.63 30.85
N LYS A 582 31.73 13.02 31.17
CA LYS A 582 31.79 11.72 31.87
C LYS A 582 31.09 11.78 33.23
N GLN A 583 31.30 12.83 34.02
CA GLN A 583 30.60 13.00 35.29
C GLN A 583 29.10 13.18 35.12
N GLN A 584 28.65 13.95 34.11
CA GLN A 584 27.23 14.12 33.80
C GLN A 584 26.58 12.79 33.40
N ARG A 585 27.24 12.02 32.53
CA ARG A 585 26.81 10.67 32.14
C ARG A 585 26.68 9.76 33.36
N ASP A 586 27.67 9.75 34.25
CA ASP A 586 27.66 8.91 35.44
C ASP A 586 26.53 9.30 36.43
N ARG A 587 26.23 10.60 36.54
CA ARG A 587 25.06 11.08 37.31
C ARG A 587 23.74 10.60 36.70
N LEU A 588 23.60 10.66 35.38
CA LEU A 588 22.42 10.14 34.68
C LEU A 588 22.29 8.63 34.84
N GLN A 589 23.40 7.90 34.79
CA GLN A 589 23.44 6.45 35.03
C GLN A 589 22.89 6.11 36.43
N GLN A 590 23.25 6.90 37.45
CA GLN A 590 22.77 6.75 38.82
C GLN A 590 21.32 7.21 39.02
N ALA A 591 20.78 8.03 38.11
CA ALA A 591 19.39 8.48 38.14
C ALA A 591 18.40 7.42 37.62
N ILE A 592 18.89 6.33 37.01
CA ILE A 592 18.05 5.20 36.59
C ILE A 592 17.46 4.54 37.85
N PRO A 593 16.12 4.41 37.98
CA PRO A 593 15.49 3.78 39.13
C PRO A 593 15.94 2.32 39.32
N ALA A 594 16.17 1.92 40.58
CA ALA A 594 16.63 0.56 40.91
C ALA A 594 15.64 -0.53 40.50
N GLU A 595 14.35 -0.21 40.39
CA GLU A 595 13.28 -1.11 39.95
C GLU A 595 13.27 -1.38 38.44
N TRP A 596 14.06 -0.64 37.64
CA TRP A 596 14.06 -0.74 36.18
C TRP A 596 14.37 -2.15 35.66
N ASP A 597 15.43 -2.79 36.16
CA ASP A 597 15.87 -4.08 35.63
C ASP A 597 14.84 -5.19 35.89
N ASP A 598 14.24 -5.20 37.08
CA ASP A 598 13.17 -6.12 37.45
C ASP A 598 11.91 -5.85 36.64
N ALA A 599 11.54 -4.57 36.47
CA ALA A 599 10.37 -4.17 35.70
C ALA A 599 10.49 -4.54 34.21
N LEU A 600 11.66 -4.32 33.61
CA LEU A 600 11.99 -4.70 32.23
C LEU A 600 11.94 -6.22 32.05
N LYS A 601 12.49 -6.97 33.02
CA LYS A 601 12.47 -8.43 33.01
C LYS A 601 11.05 -8.98 33.07
N GLN A 602 10.20 -8.40 33.91
CA GLN A 602 8.78 -8.77 34.00
C GLN A 602 8.04 -8.46 32.71
N TYR A 603 8.22 -7.27 32.12
CA TYR A 603 7.61 -6.93 30.83
C TYR A 603 8.04 -7.89 29.71
N LYS A 604 9.33 -8.21 29.62
CA LYS A 604 9.87 -9.19 28.66
C LYS A 604 9.28 -10.59 28.87
N ALA A 605 9.07 -11.02 30.11
CA ALA A 605 8.46 -12.32 30.41
C ALA A 605 6.99 -12.37 29.96
N LEU A 606 6.21 -11.31 30.23
CA LEU A 606 4.80 -11.23 29.85
C LEU A 606 4.63 -11.18 28.32
N THR A 607 5.41 -10.36 27.63
CA THR A 607 5.39 -10.27 26.15
C THR A 607 5.86 -11.57 25.48
N ALA A 608 6.85 -12.26 26.06
CA ALA A 608 7.26 -13.59 25.60
C ALA A 608 6.16 -14.64 25.81
N ALA A 609 5.44 -14.58 26.93
CA ALA A 609 4.30 -15.45 27.21
C ALA A 609 3.16 -15.21 26.21
N GLU A 610 2.82 -13.95 25.92
CA GLU A 610 1.82 -13.58 24.90
C GLU A 610 2.22 -14.08 23.50
N LYS A 611 3.47 -13.83 23.08
CA LYS A 611 4.03 -14.33 21.81
C LYS A 611 3.94 -15.85 21.73
N THR A 612 4.23 -16.55 22.82
CA THR A 612 4.13 -18.01 22.90
C THR A 612 2.68 -18.49 22.79
N ALA A 613 1.75 -17.87 23.52
CA ALA A 613 0.33 -18.19 23.47
C ALA A 613 -0.24 -18.00 22.05
N ARG A 614 0.08 -16.87 21.40
CA ARG A 614 -0.33 -16.62 20.00
C ARG A 614 0.26 -17.64 19.05
N ASN A 615 1.55 -17.97 19.18
CA ASN A 615 2.19 -18.98 18.33
C ASN A 615 1.64 -20.40 18.55
N GLN A 616 1.19 -20.73 19.77
CA GLN A 616 0.52 -22.00 20.04
C GLN A 616 -0.88 -22.03 19.43
N TYR A 617 -1.67 -20.97 19.59
CA TYR A 617 -2.97 -20.81 18.93
C TYR A 617 -2.84 -20.96 17.41
N ARG A 618 -1.93 -20.20 16.80
CA ARG A 618 -1.69 -20.20 15.35
C ARG A 618 -1.30 -21.58 14.80
N ARG A 619 -0.41 -22.28 15.51
CA ARG A 619 -0.02 -23.65 15.15
C ARG A 619 -1.20 -24.61 15.28
N GLN A 620 -1.94 -24.53 16.40
CA GLN A 620 -3.10 -25.39 16.63
C GLN A 620 -4.13 -25.28 15.50
N VAL A 621 -4.49 -24.06 15.10
CA VAL A 621 -5.50 -23.85 14.03
C VAL A 621 -4.98 -24.31 12.66
N ASP A 622 -3.72 -24.00 12.33
CA ASP A 622 -3.11 -24.40 11.06
C ASP A 622 -2.96 -25.93 10.98
N ASP A 623 -2.44 -26.57 12.02
CA ASP A 623 -2.22 -28.02 12.08
C ASP A 623 -3.56 -28.78 12.02
N SER A 624 -4.58 -28.31 12.77
CA SER A 624 -5.90 -28.94 12.79
C SER A 624 -6.58 -28.83 11.41
N TYR A 625 -6.51 -27.67 10.76
CA TYR A 625 -7.13 -27.47 9.45
C TYR A 625 -6.38 -28.15 8.30
N GLN A 626 -5.04 -28.22 8.36
CA GLN A 626 -4.21 -28.87 7.34
C GLN A 626 -4.59 -30.35 7.17
N VAL A 627 -4.95 -31.05 8.25
CA VAL A 627 -5.41 -32.46 8.19
C VAL A 627 -6.69 -32.59 7.35
N ILE A 628 -7.64 -31.66 7.49
CA ILE A 628 -8.89 -31.66 6.72
C ILE A 628 -8.60 -31.43 5.24
N LEU A 629 -7.76 -30.45 4.90
CA LEU A 629 -7.34 -30.18 3.53
C LEU A 629 -6.60 -31.38 2.91
N ASP A 630 -5.75 -32.04 3.69
CA ASP A 630 -4.98 -33.20 3.28
C ASP A 630 -5.89 -34.39 2.98
N LEU A 631 -6.83 -34.70 3.88
CA LEU A 631 -7.81 -35.78 3.71
C LEU A 631 -8.71 -35.56 2.50
N ARG A 632 -9.26 -34.35 2.33
CA ARG A 632 -10.09 -34.01 1.16
C ARG A 632 -9.32 -34.19 -0.13
N ALA A 633 -8.12 -33.61 -0.23
CA ALA A 633 -7.30 -33.72 -1.42
C ALA A 633 -6.84 -35.16 -1.72
N MET A 634 -6.66 -36.00 -0.69
CA MET A 634 -6.37 -37.43 -0.88
C MET A 634 -7.55 -38.21 -1.45
N ILE A 635 -8.77 -37.95 -0.95
CA ILE A 635 -10.01 -38.57 -1.40
C ILE A 635 -10.36 -38.10 -2.82
N GLU A 636 -10.35 -36.78 -3.08
CA GLU A 636 -10.60 -36.20 -4.40
C GLU A 636 -9.58 -36.68 -5.45
N GLY A 637 -8.36 -37.02 -5.02
CA GLY A 637 -7.32 -37.61 -5.84
C GLY A 637 -7.58 -39.06 -6.29
N ALA A 638 -8.66 -39.72 -5.85
CA ALA A 638 -8.99 -41.11 -6.19
C ALA A 638 -9.05 -41.36 -7.71
N LYS A 639 -9.72 -40.46 -8.46
CA LYS A 639 -9.86 -40.58 -9.92
C LYS A 639 -8.52 -40.47 -10.65
N ALA A 640 -7.68 -39.52 -10.22
CA ALA A 640 -6.33 -39.37 -10.77
C ALA A 640 -5.47 -40.61 -10.50
N LEU A 641 -5.58 -41.19 -9.30
CA LEU A 641 -4.87 -42.40 -8.91
C LEU A 641 -5.38 -43.63 -9.68
N GLN A 642 -6.69 -43.72 -9.91
CA GLN A 642 -7.30 -44.78 -10.72
C GLN A 642 -6.80 -44.72 -12.17
N GLY A 643 -6.61 -43.53 -12.72
CA GLY A 643 -6.05 -43.35 -14.07
C GLY A 643 -4.60 -43.80 -14.24
N VAL A 644 -3.88 -44.12 -13.15
CA VAL A 644 -2.51 -44.68 -13.19
C VAL A 644 -2.54 -46.22 -13.18
N LYS A 645 -3.65 -46.84 -12.78
CA LYS A 645 -3.79 -48.30 -12.67
C LYS A 645 -3.39 -49.06 -13.96
N PRO A 646 -3.87 -48.70 -15.17
CA PRO A 646 -3.53 -49.43 -16.39
C PRO A 646 -2.03 -49.37 -16.74
N GLU A 647 -1.41 -48.22 -16.48
CA GLU A 647 0.03 -48.05 -16.71
C GLU A 647 0.85 -48.86 -15.71
N LEU A 648 0.42 -48.91 -14.45
CA LEU A 648 1.08 -49.70 -13.42
C LEU A 648 1.02 -51.20 -13.74
N GLU A 649 -0.14 -51.70 -14.18
CA GLU A 649 -0.33 -53.11 -14.59
C GLU A 649 0.56 -53.46 -15.79
N SER A 650 0.74 -52.53 -16.74
CA SER A 650 1.63 -52.73 -17.89
C SER A 650 3.13 -52.78 -17.53
N LEU A 651 3.52 -52.26 -16.36
CA LEU A 651 4.93 -52.26 -15.93
C LEU A 651 5.43 -53.67 -15.61
N TYR A 652 4.57 -54.60 -15.22
CA TYR A 652 4.99 -55.97 -14.93
C TYR A 652 5.58 -56.65 -16.18
N ASP A 653 4.90 -56.51 -17.31
CA ASP A 653 5.35 -57.05 -18.59
C ASP A 653 6.57 -56.30 -19.11
N ALA A 654 6.61 -54.97 -18.95
CA ALA A 654 7.77 -54.16 -19.34
C ALA A 654 9.04 -54.55 -18.55
N VAL A 655 8.93 -54.80 -17.25
CA VAL A 655 10.07 -55.18 -16.38
C VAL A 655 10.58 -56.58 -16.67
N THR A 656 9.70 -57.49 -17.08
CA THR A 656 10.06 -58.90 -17.34
C THR A 656 10.57 -59.14 -18.75
N SER A 657 10.08 -58.40 -19.75
CA SER A 657 10.37 -58.66 -21.18
C SER A 657 11.22 -57.59 -21.89
N ALA A 658 11.07 -56.30 -21.55
CA ALA A 658 11.71 -55.19 -22.28
C ALA A 658 13.21 -55.02 -21.94
N PRO A 659 14.00 -54.29 -22.77
CA PRO A 659 15.33 -53.83 -22.41
C PRO A 659 15.35 -53.10 -21.06
N ILE A 660 16.41 -53.27 -20.26
CA ILE A 660 16.48 -52.74 -18.89
C ILE A 660 16.35 -51.20 -18.87
N GLU A 661 16.91 -50.49 -19.85
CA GLU A 661 16.75 -49.03 -19.96
C GLU A 661 15.30 -48.63 -20.22
N GLU A 662 14.62 -49.30 -21.15
CA GLU A 662 13.23 -49.03 -21.51
C GLU A 662 12.26 -49.35 -20.34
N ALA A 663 12.53 -50.43 -19.60
CA ALA A 663 11.80 -50.76 -18.38
C ALA A 663 12.02 -49.71 -17.28
N MET A 664 13.25 -49.21 -17.12
CA MET A 664 13.56 -48.16 -16.16
C MET A 664 12.91 -46.82 -16.51
N ASP A 665 12.84 -46.46 -17.79
CA ASP A 665 12.17 -45.26 -18.28
C ASP A 665 10.65 -45.35 -18.13
N SER A 666 10.08 -46.52 -18.40
CA SER A 666 8.66 -46.80 -18.16
C SER A 666 8.29 -46.63 -16.68
N ILE A 667 9.09 -47.20 -15.76
CA ILE A 667 8.88 -47.00 -14.32
C ILE A 667 9.00 -45.51 -13.95
N LYS A 668 9.98 -44.79 -14.53
CA LYS A 668 10.20 -43.37 -14.25
C LYS A 668 9.04 -42.50 -14.75
N ALA A 669 8.41 -42.85 -15.87
CA ALA A 669 7.22 -42.17 -16.39
C ALA A 669 6.05 -42.26 -15.41
N VAL A 670 5.80 -43.46 -14.87
CA VAL A 670 4.75 -43.69 -13.85
C VAL A 670 5.09 -43.01 -12.52
N GLU A 671 6.36 -43.05 -12.08
CA GLU A 671 6.83 -42.27 -10.91
C GLU A 671 6.56 -40.77 -11.06
N SER A 672 6.71 -40.24 -12.29
CA SER A 672 6.49 -38.83 -12.60
C SER A 672 5.00 -38.47 -12.50
N ARG A 673 4.09 -39.28 -13.06
CA ARG A 673 2.63 -39.08 -12.90
C ARG A 673 2.22 -39.14 -11.44
N LEU A 674 2.73 -40.11 -10.68
CA LEU A 674 2.42 -40.24 -9.25
C LEU A 674 2.96 -39.07 -8.41
N SER A 675 3.96 -38.32 -8.90
CA SER A 675 4.49 -37.16 -8.18
C SER A 675 3.51 -36.00 -8.06
N GLY A 676 2.54 -35.91 -8.98
CA GLY A 676 1.47 -34.91 -8.96
C GLY A 676 0.26 -35.29 -8.09
N ILE A 677 0.20 -36.51 -7.54
CA ILE A 677 -0.94 -37.00 -6.77
C ILE A 677 -0.61 -36.97 -5.28
N LYS A 678 -1.44 -36.30 -4.49
CA LYS A 678 -1.21 -36.14 -3.05
C LYS A 678 -1.19 -37.49 -2.34
N ASN A 679 -0.10 -37.70 -1.61
CA ASN A 679 0.18 -38.91 -0.83
C ASN A 679 0.20 -40.23 -1.65
N ALA A 680 0.64 -40.19 -2.91
CA ALA A 680 0.98 -41.39 -3.69
C ALA A 680 2.35 -42.02 -3.32
N SER A 681 2.96 -41.56 -2.22
CA SER A 681 4.27 -42.01 -1.72
C SER A 681 4.36 -43.51 -1.48
N PRO A 682 3.34 -44.20 -0.91
CA PRO A 682 3.39 -45.65 -0.72
C PRO A 682 3.65 -46.40 -2.03
N VAL A 683 2.92 -46.08 -3.10
CA VAL A 683 3.07 -46.68 -4.44
C VAL A 683 4.41 -46.26 -5.07
N LYS A 684 4.71 -44.96 -5.06
CA LYS A 684 5.96 -44.41 -5.63
C LYS A 684 7.21 -45.01 -4.99
N SER A 685 7.20 -45.24 -3.67
CA SER A 685 8.33 -45.82 -2.94
C SER A 685 8.66 -47.24 -3.41
N LYS A 686 7.64 -48.02 -3.80
CA LYS A 686 7.81 -49.39 -4.31
C LYS A 686 8.34 -49.37 -5.75
N LEU A 687 7.82 -48.48 -6.60
CA LEU A 687 8.37 -48.24 -7.93
C LEU A 687 9.84 -47.79 -7.91
N SER A 688 10.20 -46.93 -6.95
CA SER A 688 11.60 -46.50 -6.79
C SER A 688 12.52 -47.65 -6.39
N LYS A 689 12.03 -48.59 -5.58
CA LYS A 689 12.76 -49.82 -5.24
C LYS A 689 12.86 -50.77 -6.44
N ALA A 690 11.81 -50.89 -7.26
CA ALA A 690 11.85 -51.65 -8.51
C ALA A 690 12.91 -51.10 -9.48
N ARG A 691 12.92 -49.78 -9.71
CA ARG A 691 13.91 -49.11 -10.55
C ARG A 691 15.34 -49.24 -10.01
N ARG A 692 15.53 -49.17 -8.70
CA ARG A 692 16.84 -49.40 -8.06
C ARG A 692 17.34 -50.83 -8.20
N ALA A 693 16.44 -51.83 -8.13
CA ALA A 693 16.79 -53.24 -8.33
C ALA A 693 17.33 -53.49 -9.75
N LEU A 694 16.67 -52.91 -10.77
CA LEU A 694 17.13 -52.94 -12.16
C LEU A 694 18.47 -52.21 -12.35
N LYS A 695 18.62 -51.00 -11.79
CA LYS A 695 19.83 -50.18 -11.97
C LYS A 695 21.09 -50.76 -11.31
N LYS A 696 20.99 -51.30 -10.10
CA LYS A 696 22.17 -51.77 -9.33
C LYS A 696 22.47 -53.25 -9.49
N LYS A 697 21.44 -54.09 -9.57
CA LYS A 697 21.58 -55.55 -9.51
C LYS A 697 21.11 -56.24 -10.79
N GLN A 698 20.52 -55.51 -11.75
CA GLN A 698 19.88 -56.07 -12.94
C GLN A 698 18.89 -57.20 -12.62
N ASP A 699 18.32 -57.15 -11.41
CA ASP A 699 17.50 -58.21 -10.84
C ASP A 699 16.04 -57.99 -11.22
N ARG A 700 15.61 -58.67 -12.29
CA ARG A 700 14.25 -58.56 -12.84
C ARG A 700 13.20 -59.15 -11.91
N ASP A 701 13.51 -60.23 -11.20
CA ASP A 701 12.58 -60.88 -10.28
C ASP A 701 12.30 -60.01 -9.05
N ALA A 702 13.35 -59.40 -8.48
CA ALA A 702 13.18 -58.43 -7.40
C ALA A 702 12.40 -57.20 -7.89
N ALA A 703 12.67 -56.72 -9.12
CA ALA A 703 11.94 -55.59 -9.69
C ALA A 703 10.46 -55.90 -9.90
N ALA A 704 10.12 -57.04 -10.50
CA ALA A 704 8.74 -57.51 -10.69
C ALA A 704 8.01 -57.71 -9.34
N GLY A 705 8.72 -58.23 -8.33
CA GLY A 705 8.19 -58.35 -6.96
C GLY A 705 7.89 -56.99 -6.30
N TRP A 706 8.65 -55.93 -6.63
CA TRP A 706 8.35 -54.58 -6.19
C TRP A 706 7.20 -53.93 -6.97
N ILE A 707 7.01 -54.27 -8.26
CA ILE A 707 5.85 -53.82 -9.05
C ILE A 707 4.55 -54.41 -8.48
N ARG A 708 4.49 -55.72 -8.19
CA ARG A 708 3.31 -56.31 -7.54
C ARG A 708 2.99 -55.67 -6.19
N LYS A 709 4.02 -55.40 -5.37
CA LYS A 709 3.85 -54.65 -4.11
C LYS A 709 3.38 -53.21 -4.32
N ALA A 710 3.64 -52.61 -5.48
CA ALA A 710 3.13 -51.29 -5.85
C ALA A 710 1.66 -51.37 -6.27
N GLU A 711 1.25 -52.41 -7.01
CA GLU A 711 -0.14 -52.71 -7.37
C GLU A 711 -0.99 -52.96 -6.13
N GLU A 712 -0.52 -53.81 -5.21
CA GLU A 712 -1.19 -54.06 -3.91
C GLU A 712 -1.37 -52.76 -3.12
N ALA A 713 -0.34 -51.92 -3.05
CA ALA A 713 -0.42 -50.63 -2.38
C ALA A 713 -1.39 -49.66 -3.08
N LEU A 714 -1.47 -49.71 -4.43
CA LEU A 714 -2.40 -48.91 -5.21
C LEU A 714 -3.85 -49.33 -4.95
N GLU A 715 -4.13 -50.63 -4.91
CA GLU A 715 -5.47 -51.15 -4.63
C GLU A 715 -5.92 -50.84 -3.21
N GLN A 716 -5.01 -50.97 -2.24
CA GLN A 716 -5.29 -50.55 -0.86
C GLN A 716 -5.65 -49.07 -0.81
N GLU A 717 -4.87 -48.19 -1.45
CA GLU A 717 -5.16 -46.76 -1.51
C GLU A 717 -6.47 -46.43 -2.25
N LEU A 718 -6.77 -47.11 -3.35
CA LEU A 718 -8.01 -46.90 -4.10
C LEU A 718 -9.25 -47.36 -3.33
N SER A 719 -9.14 -48.44 -2.54
CA SER A 719 -10.28 -49.02 -1.83
C SER A 719 -10.90 -48.05 -0.83
N TRP A 720 -10.08 -47.46 0.05
CA TRP A 720 -10.57 -46.52 1.06
C TRP A 720 -10.87 -45.14 0.46
N ARG A 721 -10.11 -44.67 -0.55
CA ARG A 721 -10.37 -43.36 -1.18
C ARG A 721 -11.69 -43.33 -1.94
N LYS A 722 -12.05 -44.40 -2.67
CA LYS A 722 -13.35 -44.49 -3.35
C LYS A 722 -14.50 -44.49 -2.38
N ARG A 723 -14.42 -45.29 -1.32
CA ARG A 723 -15.42 -45.30 -0.25
C ARG A 723 -15.50 -43.94 0.45
N GLY A 724 -14.36 -43.29 0.67
CA GLY A 724 -14.28 -41.95 1.22
C GLY A 724 -14.93 -40.88 0.34
N GLU A 725 -14.96 -41.04 -0.98
CA GLU A 725 -15.63 -40.11 -1.90
C GLU A 725 -17.16 -40.08 -1.65
N GLU A 726 -17.74 -41.22 -1.27
CA GLU A 726 -19.18 -41.37 -1.01
C GLU A 726 -19.57 -41.08 0.44
N GLU A 727 -18.82 -41.61 1.42
CA GLU A 727 -19.19 -41.58 2.83
C GLU A 727 -18.56 -40.42 3.62
N LEU A 728 -17.31 -40.05 3.32
CA LEU A 728 -16.52 -39.13 4.16
C LEU A 728 -16.40 -37.72 3.57
N LEU A 729 -16.27 -37.60 2.25
CA LEU A 729 -16.10 -36.33 1.56
C LEU A 729 -17.25 -35.34 1.82
N PRO A 730 -18.54 -35.75 1.80
CA PRO A 730 -19.63 -34.83 2.13
C PRO A 730 -19.54 -34.30 3.57
N ALA A 731 -19.16 -35.15 4.53
CA ALA A 731 -19.00 -34.75 5.92
C ALA A 731 -17.82 -33.78 6.10
N LEU A 732 -16.69 -34.03 5.44
CA LEU A 732 -15.53 -33.13 5.43
C LEU A 732 -15.86 -31.78 4.79
N GLN A 733 -16.66 -31.76 3.72
CA GLN A 733 -17.11 -30.52 3.08
C GLN A 733 -18.06 -29.72 3.97
N GLN A 734 -18.97 -30.38 4.71
CA GLN A 734 -19.84 -29.72 5.67
C GLN A 734 -19.05 -29.12 6.84
N LEU A 735 -18.08 -29.86 7.36
CA LEU A 735 -17.17 -29.33 8.39
C LEU A 735 -16.40 -28.12 7.87
N ASP A 736 -15.77 -28.25 6.69
CA ASP A 736 -15.00 -27.18 6.05
C ASP A 736 -15.82 -25.91 5.84
N ALA A 737 -17.09 -26.03 5.43
CA ALA A 737 -17.97 -24.88 5.23
C ALA A 737 -18.17 -24.05 6.51
N VAL A 738 -18.06 -24.67 7.69
CA VAL A 738 -18.17 -23.98 8.99
C VAL A 738 -16.81 -23.46 9.46
N ILE A 739 -15.74 -24.23 9.28
CA ILE A 739 -14.44 -23.91 9.90
C ILE A 739 -13.50 -23.10 8.99
N ALA A 740 -13.73 -23.04 7.68
CA ALA A 740 -12.84 -22.38 6.73
C ALA A 740 -12.69 -20.87 6.98
N SER A 741 -13.75 -20.20 7.45
CA SER A 741 -13.75 -18.75 7.73
C SER A 741 -13.13 -18.37 9.08
N ASN A 742 -12.89 -19.35 9.97
CA ASN A 742 -12.42 -19.12 11.33
C ASN A 742 -11.12 -19.91 11.63
N ILE A 743 -11.21 -21.18 12.02
CA ILE A 743 -10.05 -22.06 12.29
C ILE A 743 -9.15 -22.16 11.03
N GLY A 744 -9.75 -22.36 9.87
CA GLY A 744 -9.03 -22.48 8.60
C GLY A 744 -8.64 -21.15 7.94
N LEU A 745 -8.94 -19.99 8.55
CA LEU A 745 -8.85 -18.70 7.88
C LEU A 745 -7.44 -18.38 7.38
N ARG A 746 -6.44 -18.66 8.21
CA ARG A 746 -5.02 -18.40 7.91
C ARG A 746 -4.52 -19.17 6.69
N MET A 747 -5.13 -20.33 6.39
CA MET A 747 -4.74 -21.20 5.29
C MET A 747 -5.53 -20.94 4.01
N GLN A 748 -6.50 -20.03 4.03
CA GLN A 748 -7.22 -19.62 2.84
C GLN A 748 -6.29 -18.89 1.87
N LYS A 749 -6.60 -18.94 0.58
CA LYS A 749 -5.81 -18.21 -0.43
C LYS A 749 -6.00 -16.70 -0.32
N ARG A 750 -7.20 -16.26 0.09
CA ARG A 750 -7.63 -14.86 0.12
C ARG A 750 -8.65 -14.63 1.24
N PHE A 751 -8.80 -13.37 1.61
CA PHE A 751 -9.88 -12.92 2.49
C PHE A 751 -11.22 -12.91 1.76
N SER A 752 -12.31 -13.12 2.49
CA SER A 752 -13.62 -12.64 2.06
C SER A 752 -13.65 -11.10 2.08
N ILE A 753 -14.60 -10.49 1.36
CA ILE A 753 -14.73 -9.03 1.29
C ILE A 753 -14.95 -8.46 2.71
N ASP A 754 -15.84 -9.07 3.49
CA ASP A 754 -16.15 -8.61 4.85
C ASP A 754 -14.93 -8.67 5.79
N GLN A 755 -14.14 -9.75 5.69
CA GLN A 755 -12.88 -9.89 6.45
C GLN A 755 -11.85 -8.84 6.03
N ALA A 756 -11.72 -8.59 4.72
CA ALA A 756 -10.82 -7.57 4.21
C ALA A 756 -11.21 -6.17 4.71
N GLU A 757 -12.50 -5.85 4.77
CA GLU A 757 -13.02 -4.58 5.29
C GLU A 757 -12.77 -4.39 6.78
N ALA A 758 -13.01 -5.44 7.60
CA ALA A 758 -12.73 -5.41 9.03
C ALA A 758 -11.23 -5.23 9.32
N ILE A 759 -10.36 -5.96 8.61
CA ILE A 759 -8.90 -5.83 8.74
C ILE A 759 -8.44 -4.45 8.26
N ALA A 760 -9.01 -3.93 7.17
CA ALA A 760 -8.69 -2.61 6.67
C ALA A 760 -8.98 -1.53 7.72
N ALA A 761 -10.16 -1.58 8.35
CA ALA A 761 -10.55 -0.65 9.43
C ALA A 761 -9.59 -0.74 10.63
N CYS A 762 -9.28 -1.95 11.12
CA CYS A 762 -8.36 -2.13 12.23
C CYS A 762 -6.96 -1.56 11.95
N ARG A 763 -6.47 -1.67 10.70
CA ARG A 763 -5.15 -1.16 10.28
C ARG A 763 -5.13 0.34 9.97
N SER A 764 -6.28 1.00 9.97
CA SER A 764 -6.38 2.43 9.66
C SER A 764 -5.99 3.34 10.82
N HIS A 765 -5.88 2.79 12.03
CA HIS A 765 -5.52 3.52 13.24
C HIS A 765 -4.03 3.37 13.56
N HIS A 766 -3.44 4.43 14.08
CA HIS A 766 -2.09 4.40 14.63
C HIS A 766 -2.06 3.60 15.93
N LYS A 767 -1.02 2.78 16.12
CA LYS A 767 -0.81 1.97 17.32
C LYS A 767 0.57 2.26 17.87
N ASP A 768 0.62 2.68 19.13
CA ASP A 768 1.86 2.90 19.83
C ASP A 768 2.58 1.56 20.06
N VAL A 769 3.82 1.49 19.59
CA VAL A 769 4.70 0.32 19.75
C VAL A 769 5.97 0.66 20.52
N SER A 770 6.04 1.84 21.15
CA SER A 770 7.21 2.35 21.88
C SER A 770 7.70 1.39 22.96
N LEU A 771 6.83 0.67 23.67
CA LEU A 771 7.26 -0.28 24.71
C LEU A 771 8.12 -1.45 24.18
N ALA A 772 8.14 -1.68 22.87
CA ALA A 772 9.01 -2.67 22.22
C ALA A 772 10.39 -2.11 21.81
N PHE A 773 10.60 -0.80 21.95
CA PHE A 773 11.82 -0.06 21.58
C PHE A 773 12.33 0.72 22.80
#